data_AF-A0A6P4ZH67-F1
#
_entry.id   AF-A0A6P4ZH67-F1
#
_cell.length_a   1.000
_cell.length_b   1.000
_cell.length_c   1.000
_cell.angle_alpha   90.00
_cell.angle_beta   90.00
_cell.angle_gamma   90.00
#
_symmetry.space_group_name_H-M   'P 1'
#
loop_
_entity.id
_entity.type
_entity.pdbx_description
1 polymer ?
#
loop_
_entity_poly.entity_id
_entity_poly.type
_entity_poly.pdbx_seq_one_letter_code
_entity_poly.pdbx_strand_id
1 'polypeptide(L)'
;MYLNLYEDHFSYIRDFKKYAKSYGCPTCGRKFKRAYNLRYHKTSCTGAVKFDYPRRAYNGRQTIFEQLDDVGIHVNREDRFYPYRATYDIECLLKPLSDQNTDKMTWEAVHELLSVSVCSNVPGFTTPKCFVSEGDPAVVANKMLEYLQKMSEAAYEELKGHFADVFEQIKALYPDYDGSSVTSEEHDDNSTTREEGNDQDGESDGKKQEKRTLIRKLIGRLHHHLRQLPVIGFNSGKYDVNAMKKVFLPHLYTQQENLRPIKKDNSFMSIETDHLKFLDLVNYVAPGFSYPHLLKAYECHETKGFFPYEWMDDLRKLDHAQLPPAEAFYSRLRGTHISPDDYAYCQKVWEECDMKTMKDFLIWYNNKDVVPMLEAIQKMVDFYKDLGIDMLKDGISVPGLTLKYLFMNLKSNEYFTLVGNEEVYKLFKQNIVGGPSIIFHRHHQKGKTYIRQKEMTDSGKQPKLCQKVIGFDANALYLWALMQDMPTGYYIRRQADKEFREAYSAPRRGRLATEWLDWVAHSRDIVIRNKFNSIEKRIGRRQVPVDGFCSATGEIFQFHGCFWHGHDCCLTEGLDTNPRRQKPMAESREEAKEMTEYLRGEGYNVIEMWECQWKELKRTKEVCAFLDGRKTPTENSYKMSEKKILLDVRKDAFFGVVECDIEVPEHLRAHFAEMPPIFKNCDISIDDIGPFMKQHAETHGIMSKPRRSLIGSMFGQKILLATPLLKWYMDHGLKVTRVYQVLEYIPKKCFEPFGQKVSDARRAGDKDDKKKIIADTMKLIGNSAYGKTVTNKEKQSDVCYCNSAVAATQKINSPCFKKVSEVVDGFYEIETGKRTIKFDLPLQIGFFVYQYAKLRMLQFYFDFMLEFVDVSDFQYCEMDTDSAYIAISADSLEDVIKPHMWERYENEKHLWFPRTDDPEHAAYDKRTPGLFKEEWSGDAIVGLCSKTYYCFGGDDKTKDKFSCKGVSKRDNDITLQKYLQVLETQKSGQGVNRGFRVRDNQMLTYTQTRDAFSYFYPKRQVQDDGVTTLPLDI
;
A
#
# COMPACT_ATOMS: atom_id res chain seq x y z
N MET A 1 8.91 49.04 30.60
CA MET A 1 8.69 47.62 30.98
C MET A 1 8.58 46.83 29.69
N TYR A 2 9.47 45.87 29.44
CA TYR A 2 9.44 45.06 28.22
C TYR A 2 8.73 43.74 28.54
N LEU A 3 7.65 43.43 27.82
CA LEU A 3 6.84 42.24 28.02
C LEU A 3 6.85 41.41 26.73
N ASN A 4 6.97 40.09 26.89
CA ASN A 4 6.80 39.12 25.81
C ASN A 4 5.44 38.45 25.96
N LEU A 5 4.62 38.45 24.91
CA LEU A 5 3.39 37.67 24.84
C LEU A 5 3.67 36.42 23.98
N TYR A 6 3.55 35.24 24.58
CA TYR A 6 3.69 33.96 23.86
C TYR A 6 2.54 33.06 24.29
N GLU A 7 1.73 32.61 23.32
CA GLU A 7 0.58 31.72 23.53
C GLU A 7 -0.28 32.16 24.73
N ASP A 8 -0.68 33.43 24.71
CA ASP A 8 -1.53 34.08 25.73
C ASP A 8 -0.93 34.25 27.13
N HIS A 9 0.38 34.02 27.30
CA HIS A 9 1.10 34.26 28.55
C HIS A 9 2.06 35.46 28.47
N PHE A 10 1.97 36.37 29.45
CA PHE A 10 2.90 37.49 29.58
C PHE A 10 4.17 37.09 30.36
N SER A 11 5.34 37.45 29.84
CA SER A 11 6.63 37.28 30.52
C SER A 11 7.40 38.59 30.58
N TYR A 12 7.94 38.94 31.76
CA TYR A 12 8.74 40.14 31.95
C TYR A 12 10.18 39.98 31.42
N ILE A 13 10.58 40.85 30.50
CA ILE A 13 11.92 40.86 29.92
C ILE A 13 12.82 41.77 30.79
N ARG A 14 13.66 41.14 31.62
CA ARG A 14 14.61 41.82 32.53
C ARG A 14 15.75 42.57 31.81
N ASP A 15 16.14 42.12 30.62
CA ASP A 15 17.24 42.70 29.84
C ASP A 15 16.91 42.62 28.33
N PHE A 16 16.36 43.70 27.80
CA PHE A 16 15.93 43.79 26.40
C PHE A 16 17.09 43.67 25.41
N LYS A 17 18.29 44.18 25.76
CA LYS A 17 19.47 44.09 24.89
C LYS A 17 19.95 42.64 24.75
N LYS A 18 19.80 41.79 25.78
CA LYS A 18 20.04 40.33 25.66
C LYS A 18 18.93 39.61 24.91
N TYR A 19 17.66 39.94 25.18
CA TYR A 19 16.51 39.33 24.49
C TYR A 19 16.55 39.60 22.97
N ALA A 20 16.80 40.85 22.56
CA ALA A 20 16.93 41.26 21.16
C ALA A 20 18.16 40.68 20.44
N LYS A 21 19.14 40.13 21.18
CA LYS A 21 20.32 39.42 20.66
C LYS A 21 20.16 37.89 20.67
N SER A 22 18.93 37.38 20.80
CA SER A 22 18.64 35.95 20.76
C SER A 22 17.93 35.56 19.47
N TYR A 23 18.49 34.58 18.76
CA TYR A 23 17.94 34.01 17.54
C TYR A 23 17.24 32.71 17.89
N GLY A 24 15.91 32.65 17.74
CA GLY A 24 15.14 31.43 17.95
C GLY A 24 15.21 30.51 16.73
N CYS A 25 15.42 29.22 16.94
CA CYS A 25 15.16 28.23 15.90
C CYS A 25 13.64 28.15 15.67
N PRO A 26 13.14 28.44 14.46
CA PRO A 26 11.69 28.36 14.19
C PRO A 26 11.16 26.92 14.25
N THR A 27 12.06 25.93 14.25
CA THR A 27 11.70 24.52 14.20
C THR A 27 11.65 23.85 15.58
N CYS A 28 12.53 24.24 16.51
CA CYS A 28 12.58 23.62 17.84
C CYS A 28 12.55 24.64 19.00
N GLY A 29 12.39 25.93 18.70
CA GLY A 29 12.35 26.99 19.71
C GLY A 29 13.68 27.31 20.40
N ARG A 30 14.75 26.51 20.20
CA ARG A 30 16.06 26.71 20.86
C ARG A 30 16.65 28.07 20.51
N LYS A 31 17.06 28.83 21.53
CA LYS A 31 17.59 30.19 21.37
C LYS A 31 19.12 30.20 21.29
N PHE A 32 19.65 31.01 20.38
CA PHE A 32 21.08 31.15 20.12
C PHE A 32 21.52 32.59 20.29
N LYS A 33 22.70 32.82 20.88
CA LYS A 33 23.26 34.17 21.06
C LYS A 33 23.81 34.80 19.76
N ARG A 34 23.98 34.00 18.69
CA ARG A 34 24.55 34.42 17.40
C ARG A 34 23.80 33.76 16.24
N ALA A 35 23.60 34.49 15.13
CA ALA A 35 22.92 33.99 13.93
C ALA A 35 23.63 32.78 13.29
N TYR A 36 24.97 32.75 13.34
CA TYR A 36 25.78 31.62 12.86
C TYR A 36 25.46 30.32 13.62
N ASN A 37 25.36 30.38 14.96
CA ASN A 37 25.02 29.21 15.76
C ASN A 37 23.60 28.72 15.48
N LEU A 38 22.66 29.63 15.18
CA LEU A 38 21.34 29.24 14.68
C LEU A 38 21.45 28.55 13.30
N ARG A 39 22.27 29.06 12.36
CA ARG A 39 22.46 28.41 11.05
C ARG A 39 23.06 27.00 11.18
N TYR A 40 24.09 26.84 12.02
CA TYR A 40 24.69 25.53 12.30
C TYR A 40 23.75 24.60 13.08
N HIS A 41 22.97 25.13 14.00
CA HIS A 41 21.92 24.34 14.65
C HIS A 41 20.83 23.93 13.66
N LYS A 42 20.42 24.79 12.72
CA LYS A 42 19.41 24.43 11.71
C LYS A 42 19.82 23.23 10.86
N THR A 43 21.11 23.00 10.63
CA THR A 43 21.59 21.80 9.90
C THR A 43 21.56 20.52 10.75
N SER A 44 21.51 20.65 12.08
CA SER A 44 21.54 19.55 13.06
C SER A 44 20.32 19.56 14.00
N CYS A 45 19.27 20.30 13.63
CA CYS A 45 18.16 20.60 14.52
C CYS A 45 17.35 19.33 14.80
N THR A 46 17.30 18.94 16.07
CA THR A 46 16.57 17.74 16.50
C THR A 46 15.05 17.87 16.37
N GLY A 47 14.53 19.09 16.21
CA GLY A 47 13.11 19.33 15.95
C GLY A 47 12.70 19.34 14.49
N ALA A 48 13.65 19.33 13.56
CA ALA A 48 13.33 19.16 12.14
C ALA A 48 13.10 17.67 11.85
N VAL A 49 12.01 17.35 11.15
CA VAL A 49 11.82 16.03 10.57
C VAL A 49 12.89 15.82 9.51
N LYS A 50 13.72 14.79 9.67
CA LYS A 50 14.76 14.43 8.70
C LYS A 50 14.16 13.61 7.58
N PHE A 51 14.27 14.11 6.35
CA PHE A 51 13.92 13.35 5.15
C PHE A 51 15.16 12.61 4.63
N ASP A 52 15.08 11.28 4.58
CA ASP A 52 16.14 10.41 4.04
C ASP A 52 15.71 9.86 2.67
N TYR A 53 16.51 10.14 1.64
CA TYR A 53 16.30 9.73 0.25
C TYR A 53 17.43 8.78 -0.16
N PRO A 54 17.29 7.46 0.04
CA PRO A 54 18.37 6.51 -0.20
C PRO A 54 18.77 6.47 -1.68
N ARG A 55 20.08 6.49 -1.96
CA ARG A 55 20.67 6.40 -3.32
C ARG A 55 21.15 4.98 -3.62
N ARG A 56 20.23 4.02 -3.65
CA ARG A 56 20.50 2.59 -3.89
C ARG A 56 19.29 1.91 -4.55
N ALA A 57 19.43 0.66 -4.97
CA ALA A 57 18.26 -0.16 -5.32
C ALA A 57 17.33 -0.39 -4.13
N TYR A 58 16.05 -0.53 -4.46
CA TYR A 58 15.07 -1.04 -3.52
C TYR A 58 15.45 -2.45 -3.07
N ASN A 59 15.33 -2.71 -1.77
CA ASN A 59 15.51 -4.01 -1.18
C ASN A 59 14.42 -4.25 -0.16
N GLY A 60 13.85 -5.45 -0.18
CA GLY A 60 12.93 -5.91 0.85
C GLY A 60 13.60 -5.91 2.23
N ARG A 61 12.78 -5.86 3.27
CA ARG A 61 13.27 -6.07 4.64
C ARG A 61 13.70 -7.53 4.75
N GLN A 62 14.97 -7.76 5.11
CA GLN A 62 15.44 -9.12 5.34
C GLN A 62 14.73 -9.75 6.54
N THR A 63 14.42 -11.04 6.42
CA THR A 63 13.93 -11.85 7.55
C THR A 63 15.04 -12.06 8.59
N ILE A 64 14.68 -12.50 9.80
CA ILE A 64 15.71 -12.89 10.78
C ILE A 64 16.56 -14.05 10.25
N PHE A 65 15.96 -14.99 9.52
CA PHE A 65 16.64 -16.14 8.94
C PHE A 65 17.63 -15.75 7.84
N GLU A 66 17.26 -14.81 6.96
CA GLU A 66 18.19 -14.27 5.96
C GLU A 66 19.37 -13.52 6.60
N GLN A 67 19.16 -12.90 7.76
CA GLN A 67 20.22 -12.24 8.52
C GLN A 67 21.12 -13.22 9.28
N LEU A 68 20.56 -14.36 9.73
CA LEU A 68 21.31 -15.47 10.32
C LEU A 68 22.15 -16.17 9.24
N ASP A 69 21.57 -16.46 8.07
CA ASP A 69 22.33 -16.95 6.90
C ASP A 69 23.47 -15.99 6.59
N ASP A 70 23.24 -14.67 6.75
CA ASP A 70 24.25 -13.66 6.48
C ASP A 70 25.49 -13.73 7.39
N VAL A 71 25.38 -14.38 8.55
CA VAL A 71 26.49 -14.60 9.50
C VAL A 71 26.94 -16.06 9.60
N GLY A 72 26.42 -16.92 8.71
CA GLY A 72 26.79 -18.35 8.64
C GLY A 72 25.98 -19.27 9.55
N ILE A 73 24.83 -18.82 10.05
CA ILE A 73 23.88 -19.65 10.81
C ILE A 73 22.73 -20.03 9.88
N HIS A 74 22.65 -21.31 9.50
CA HIS A 74 21.64 -21.77 8.56
C HIS A 74 20.43 -22.35 9.29
N VAL A 75 19.24 -21.93 8.85
CA VAL A 75 17.95 -22.46 9.29
C VAL A 75 17.29 -23.18 8.12
N ASN A 76 16.85 -24.43 8.35
CA ASN A 76 16.17 -25.22 7.33
C ASN A 76 14.92 -24.50 6.83
N ARG A 77 14.58 -24.67 5.55
CA ARG A 77 13.49 -23.94 4.91
C ARG A 77 12.14 -24.12 5.62
N GLU A 78 11.84 -25.34 6.07
CA GLU A 78 10.57 -25.64 6.75
C GLU A 78 10.44 -24.95 8.11
N ASP A 79 11.56 -24.77 8.82
CA ASP A 79 11.60 -24.13 10.14
C ASP A 79 11.51 -22.59 10.05
N ARG A 80 11.61 -22.02 8.85
CA ARG A 80 11.50 -20.56 8.64
C ARG A 80 10.07 -20.01 8.73
N PHE A 81 9.08 -20.87 8.93
CA PHE A 81 7.67 -20.51 9.03
C PHE A 81 7.15 -20.75 10.45
N TYR A 82 6.59 -19.72 11.08
CA TYR A 82 6.14 -19.81 12.47
C TYR A 82 4.85 -20.65 12.59
N PRO A 83 4.85 -21.76 13.34
CA PRO A 83 3.74 -22.72 13.31
C PRO A 83 2.57 -22.33 14.24
N TYR A 84 2.83 -21.59 15.32
CA TYR A 84 1.86 -21.39 16.40
C TYR A 84 1.09 -20.06 16.29
N ARG A 85 -0.16 -20.05 16.75
CA ARG A 85 -0.99 -18.83 16.86
C ARG A 85 -2.18 -19.05 17.81
N ALA A 86 -2.75 -17.96 18.28
CA ALA A 86 -4.00 -17.95 19.02
C ALA A 86 -5.07 -17.12 18.31
N THR A 87 -6.33 -17.49 18.50
CA THR A 87 -7.51 -16.74 18.08
C THR A 87 -8.26 -16.25 19.30
N TYR A 88 -8.87 -15.06 19.19
CA TYR A 88 -9.75 -14.55 20.24
C TYR A 88 -10.94 -13.81 19.67
N ASP A 89 -12.01 -13.76 20.45
CA ASP A 89 -13.22 -13.01 20.17
C ASP A 89 -13.84 -12.50 21.49
N ILE A 90 -14.47 -11.33 21.48
CA ILE A 90 -15.08 -10.73 22.67
C ILE A 90 -16.58 -10.51 22.47
N GLU A 91 -17.31 -10.57 23.57
CA GLU A 91 -18.68 -10.07 23.62
C GLU A 91 -18.77 -8.87 24.56
N CYS A 92 -19.73 -7.98 24.29
CA CYS A 92 -19.93 -6.75 25.05
C CYS A 92 -21.34 -6.64 25.59
N LEU A 93 -21.44 -6.13 26.81
CA LEU A 93 -22.66 -5.65 27.45
C LEU A 93 -23.01 -4.29 26.85
N LEU A 94 -24.25 -4.12 26.38
CA LEU A 94 -24.72 -2.87 25.78
C LEU A 94 -25.44 -2.02 26.83
N LYS A 95 -24.80 -0.93 27.27
CA LYS A 95 -25.41 0.01 28.23
C LYS A 95 -26.02 1.20 27.48
N PRO A 96 -27.34 1.45 27.58
CA PRO A 96 -28.00 2.56 26.88
C PRO A 96 -27.46 3.94 27.24
N LEU A 97 -27.50 4.89 26.31
CA LEU A 97 -27.14 6.30 26.49
C LEU A 97 -28.34 7.22 26.22
N SER A 98 -28.50 8.30 26.98
CA SER A 98 -29.61 9.26 26.82
C SER A 98 -29.22 10.67 26.33
N ASP A 99 -28.00 11.17 26.59
CA ASP A 99 -27.81 12.63 26.74
C ASP A 99 -26.89 13.35 25.71
N GLN A 100 -26.61 12.82 24.51
CA GLN A 100 -25.60 13.46 23.62
C GLN A 100 -25.93 13.49 22.11
N ASN A 101 -27.19 13.70 21.75
CA ASN A 101 -27.64 13.66 20.35
C ASN A 101 -27.59 15.04 19.67
N THR A 102 -27.40 15.04 18.34
CA THR A 102 -27.59 16.21 17.46
C THR A 102 -28.63 15.87 16.39
N ASP A 103 -29.12 16.86 15.65
CA ASP A 103 -30.15 16.68 14.60
C ASP A 103 -29.81 15.62 13.54
N LYS A 104 -28.51 15.36 13.29
CA LYS A 104 -28.03 14.38 12.30
C LYS A 104 -27.33 13.18 12.92
N MET A 105 -27.23 13.07 14.25
CA MET A 105 -26.45 12.03 14.92
C MET A 105 -27.05 11.62 16.27
N THR A 106 -27.34 10.32 16.42
CA THR A 106 -27.82 9.71 17.66
C THR A 106 -26.81 8.69 18.19
N TRP A 107 -26.56 8.69 19.50
CA TRP A 107 -25.75 7.69 20.20
C TRP A 107 -26.65 6.82 21.07
N GLU A 108 -26.58 5.50 20.89
CA GLU A 108 -27.58 4.59 21.44
C GLU A 108 -27.10 3.81 22.66
N ALA A 109 -25.86 3.32 22.62
CA ALA A 109 -25.29 2.51 23.70
C ALA A 109 -23.76 2.59 23.73
N VAL A 110 -23.19 2.41 24.92
CA VAL A 110 -21.76 2.14 25.15
C VAL A 110 -21.54 0.63 25.29
N HIS A 111 -20.43 0.15 24.73
CA HIS A 111 -20.05 -1.26 24.74
C HIS A 111 -19.02 -1.50 25.83
N GLU A 112 -19.32 -2.41 26.76
CA GLU A 112 -18.44 -2.79 27.86
C GLU A 112 -18.09 -4.27 27.77
N LEU A 113 -16.81 -4.63 27.92
CA LEU A 113 -16.35 -6.01 27.80
C LEU A 113 -17.10 -6.95 28.77
N LEU A 114 -17.78 -7.95 28.22
CA LEU A 114 -18.58 -8.95 28.93
C LEU A 114 -17.88 -10.30 29.00
N SER A 115 -17.33 -10.78 27.88
CA SER A 115 -16.57 -12.02 27.86
C SER A 115 -15.48 -11.98 26.79
N VAL A 116 -14.50 -12.86 26.93
CA VAL A 116 -13.50 -13.14 25.89
C VAL A 116 -13.24 -14.63 25.80
N SER A 117 -13.31 -15.17 24.59
CA SER A 117 -12.92 -16.54 24.29
C SER A 117 -11.57 -16.55 23.59
N VAL A 118 -10.75 -17.55 23.90
CA VAL A 118 -9.42 -17.74 23.30
C VAL A 118 -9.24 -19.21 22.94
N CYS A 119 -8.67 -19.48 21.77
CA CYS A 119 -8.27 -20.82 21.33
C CYS A 119 -6.90 -20.77 20.65
N SER A 120 -6.15 -21.86 20.61
CA SER A 120 -4.83 -21.90 19.97
C SER A 120 -4.53 -23.26 19.35
N ASN A 121 -3.54 -23.33 18.47
CA ASN A 121 -2.94 -24.59 18.03
C ASN A 121 -1.66 -24.95 18.82
N VAL A 122 -1.33 -24.21 19.89
CA VAL A 122 -0.22 -24.54 20.79
C VAL A 122 -0.60 -25.80 21.62
N PRO A 123 0.31 -26.78 21.76
CA PRO A 123 0.07 -27.96 22.58
C PRO A 123 -0.40 -27.61 24.00
N GLY A 124 -1.49 -28.24 24.45
CA GLY A 124 -2.12 -27.95 25.75
C GLY A 124 -3.14 -26.81 25.76
N PHE A 125 -3.33 -26.10 24.64
CA PHE A 125 -4.22 -24.94 24.53
C PHE A 125 -5.21 -25.05 23.34
N THR A 126 -5.51 -26.28 22.92
CA THR A 126 -6.35 -26.59 21.76
C THR A 126 -7.85 -26.56 22.02
N THR A 127 -8.25 -26.52 23.30
CA THR A 127 -9.66 -26.36 23.71
C THR A 127 -9.96 -24.89 23.96
N PRO A 128 -11.05 -24.33 23.40
CA PRO A 128 -11.40 -22.94 23.62
C PRO A 128 -11.71 -22.66 25.09
N LYS A 129 -11.25 -21.51 25.58
CA LYS A 129 -11.46 -21.06 26.96
C LYS A 129 -12.12 -19.68 26.97
N CYS A 130 -13.28 -19.59 27.59
CA CYS A 130 -14.03 -18.35 27.75
C CYS A 130 -13.86 -17.80 29.18
N PHE A 131 -13.59 -16.50 29.28
CA PHE A 131 -13.57 -15.74 30.53
C PHE A 131 -14.75 -14.76 30.51
N VAL A 132 -15.62 -14.83 31.52
CA VAL A 132 -16.82 -13.98 31.63
C VAL A 132 -16.65 -12.99 32.78
N SER A 133 -17.13 -11.76 32.58
CA SER A 133 -17.10 -10.68 33.56
C SER A 133 -18.09 -10.93 34.68
N GLU A 134 -17.63 -10.71 35.92
CA GLU A 134 -18.46 -10.80 37.14
C GLU A 134 -18.69 -9.41 37.75
N GLY A 135 -18.42 -8.34 37.00
CA GLY A 135 -18.62 -6.95 37.42
C GLY A 135 -17.48 -6.01 37.06
N ASP A 136 -16.25 -6.52 37.01
CA ASP A 136 -15.06 -5.75 36.62
C ASP A 136 -14.46 -6.28 35.30
N PRO A 137 -14.62 -5.54 34.18
CA PRO A 137 -14.03 -5.88 32.89
C PRO A 137 -12.50 -6.03 32.91
N ALA A 138 -11.79 -5.40 33.86
CA ALA A 138 -10.34 -5.50 33.97
C ALA A 138 -9.88 -6.92 34.34
N VAL A 139 -10.65 -7.62 35.18
CA VAL A 139 -10.35 -9.00 35.58
C VAL A 139 -10.37 -9.93 34.36
N VAL A 140 -11.32 -9.72 33.45
CA VAL A 140 -11.45 -10.51 32.21
C VAL A 140 -10.25 -10.28 31.29
N ALA A 141 -9.90 -9.01 31.06
CA ALA A 141 -8.72 -8.65 30.25
C ALA A 141 -7.42 -9.24 30.84
N ASN A 142 -7.26 -9.21 32.17
CA ASN A 142 -6.10 -9.79 32.85
C ASN A 142 -6.00 -11.30 32.68
N LYS A 143 -7.09 -12.03 32.93
CA LYS A 143 -7.12 -13.49 32.77
C LYS A 143 -6.78 -13.91 31.33
N MET A 144 -7.26 -13.14 30.34
CA MET A 144 -6.90 -13.35 28.94
C MET A 144 -5.40 -13.17 28.69
N LEU A 145 -4.81 -12.06 29.16
CA LEU A 145 -3.39 -11.76 28.95
C LEU A 145 -2.48 -12.80 29.62
N GLU A 146 -2.76 -13.18 30.86
CA GLU A 146 -2.02 -14.24 31.57
C GLU A 146 -2.10 -15.58 30.84
N TYR A 147 -3.27 -15.91 30.29
CA TYR A 147 -3.47 -17.16 29.55
C TYR A 147 -2.71 -17.15 28.21
N LEU A 148 -2.73 -16.04 27.49
CA LEU A 148 -1.97 -15.85 26.25
C LEU A 148 -0.45 -15.87 26.49
N GLN A 149 0.01 -15.30 27.62
CA GLN A 149 1.43 -15.36 27.97
C GLN A 149 1.89 -16.81 28.23
N LYS A 150 1.09 -17.60 28.97
CA LYS A 150 1.37 -19.04 29.16
C LYS A 150 1.41 -19.81 27.84
N MET A 151 0.53 -19.47 26.88
CA MET A 151 0.58 -20.03 25.53
C MET A 151 1.87 -19.68 24.80
N SER A 152 2.29 -18.41 24.87
CA SER A 152 3.55 -17.93 24.25
C SER A 152 4.76 -18.66 24.83
N GLU A 153 4.81 -18.86 26.15
CA GLU A 153 5.89 -19.59 26.82
C GLU A 153 5.91 -21.07 26.42
N ALA A 154 4.75 -21.74 26.37
CA ALA A 154 4.66 -23.12 25.90
C ALA A 154 5.11 -23.27 24.44
N ALA A 155 4.65 -22.39 23.54
CA ALA A 155 5.07 -22.36 22.14
C ALA A 155 6.58 -22.17 21.99
N TYR A 156 7.17 -21.31 22.82
CA TYR A 156 8.59 -21.02 22.82
C TYR A 156 9.45 -22.21 23.25
N GLU A 157 9.04 -22.96 24.28
CA GLU A 157 9.77 -24.15 24.72
C GLU A 157 9.74 -25.27 23.66
N GLU A 158 8.60 -25.48 23.00
CA GLU A 158 8.50 -26.41 21.85
C GLU A 158 9.43 -25.98 20.70
N LEU A 159 9.41 -24.70 20.34
CA LEU A 159 10.25 -24.17 19.25
C LEU A 159 11.75 -24.23 19.57
N LYS A 160 12.16 -24.08 20.83
CA LYS A 160 13.57 -24.26 21.21
C LYS A 160 14.07 -25.66 20.87
N GLY A 161 13.25 -26.68 21.10
CA GLY A 161 13.58 -28.06 20.74
C GLY A 161 13.79 -28.22 19.24
N HIS A 162 12.89 -27.65 18.42
CA HIS A 162 13.02 -27.69 16.95
C HIS A 162 14.23 -26.90 16.42
N PHE A 163 14.66 -25.86 17.12
CA PHE A 163 15.80 -25.01 16.74
C PHE A 163 17.12 -25.43 17.40
N ALA A 164 17.22 -26.63 17.96
CA ALA A 164 18.42 -27.11 18.67
C ALA A 164 19.69 -26.98 17.81
N ASP A 165 19.66 -27.47 16.57
CA ASP A 165 20.78 -27.39 15.62
C ASP A 165 21.21 -25.94 15.33
N VAL A 166 20.26 -25.01 15.31
CA VAL A 166 20.53 -23.58 15.09
C VAL A 166 21.23 -22.99 16.32
N PHE A 167 20.81 -23.36 17.53
CA PHE A 167 21.47 -22.94 18.77
C PHE A 167 22.86 -23.57 18.93
N GLU A 168 23.09 -24.78 18.43
CA GLU A 168 24.43 -25.37 18.35
C GLU A 168 25.35 -24.59 17.41
N GLN A 169 24.87 -24.23 16.21
CA GLN A 169 25.60 -23.34 15.29
C GLN A 169 25.91 -21.98 15.94
N ILE A 170 24.94 -21.40 16.66
CA ILE A 170 25.14 -20.16 17.41
C ILE A 170 26.25 -20.33 18.45
N LYS A 171 26.23 -21.41 19.23
CA LYS A 171 27.24 -21.69 20.27
C LYS A 171 28.62 -21.91 19.67
N ALA A 172 28.72 -22.55 18.51
CA ALA A 172 29.98 -22.71 17.79
C ALA A 172 30.55 -21.36 17.30
N LEU A 173 29.69 -20.45 16.85
CA LEU A 173 30.09 -19.13 16.35
C LEU A 173 30.25 -18.07 17.45
N TYR A 174 29.56 -18.23 18.58
CA TYR A 174 29.57 -17.35 19.75
C TYR A 174 29.62 -18.19 21.04
N PRO A 175 30.81 -18.65 21.45
CA PRO A 175 30.96 -19.57 22.59
C PRO A 175 30.47 -19.04 23.95
N ASP A 176 30.36 -17.71 24.11
CA ASP A 176 29.83 -17.10 25.34
C ASP A 176 28.30 -17.15 25.43
N TYR A 177 27.62 -17.71 24.44
CA TYR A 177 26.19 -17.95 24.51
C TYR A 177 25.90 -19.06 25.53
N ASP A 178 25.21 -18.70 26.60
CA ASP A 178 24.85 -19.59 27.70
C ASP A 178 23.47 -20.25 27.54
N GLY A 179 22.80 -20.04 26.40
CA GLY A 179 21.44 -20.54 26.16
C GLY A 179 20.32 -19.66 26.71
N SER A 180 20.66 -18.55 27.39
CA SER A 180 19.66 -17.62 27.93
C SER A 180 19.24 -16.56 26.89
N SER A 181 18.01 -16.03 27.01
CA SER A 181 17.60 -14.94 26.13
C SER A 181 18.30 -13.65 26.54
N VAL A 182 19.20 -13.18 25.69
CA VAL A 182 19.84 -11.88 25.86
C VAL A 182 18.77 -10.78 25.74
N THR A 183 18.52 -10.03 26.82
CA THR A 183 17.60 -8.89 26.80
C THR A 183 18.11 -7.83 25.83
N SER A 184 17.22 -7.39 24.94
CA SER A 184 17.52 -6.45 23.86
C SER A 184 17.42 -5.00 24.35
N GLU A 185 18.22 -4.61 25.34
CA GLU A 185 18.34 -3.19 25.71
C GLU A 185 19.46 -2.51 24.91
N GLU A 186 19.20 -2.20 23.64
CA GLU A 186 19.84 -1.05 22.97
C GLU A 186 18.85 -0.48 21.96
N HIS A 187 18.19 0.61 22.35
CA HIS A 187 17.35 1.40 21.46
C HIS A 187 18.15 1.90 20.23
N ASP A 188 17.47 1.88 19.08
CA ASP A 188 17.88 2.46 17.79
C ASP A 188 17.95 4.00 17.90
N ASP A 189 18.88 4.53 18.69
CA ASP A 189 19.19 5.96 18.72
C ASP A 189 20.25 6.25 17.67
N ASN A 190 19.78 6.80 16.56
CA ASN A 190 20.57 7.16 15.40
C ASN A 190 21.36 8.46 15.67
N SER A 191 22.22 8.45 16.69
CA SER A 191 23.22 9.48 16.97
C SER A 191 24.61 8.87 17.06
N THR A 192 25.26 8.74 15.91
CA THR A 192 26.72 8.65 15.85
C THR A 192 27.31 10.01 16.28
N THR A 193 27.50 10.22 17.59
CA THR A 193 28.56 11.11 18.07
C THR A 193 29.85 10.28 18.05
N ARG A 194 30.65 10.47 17.01
CA ARG A 194 32.05 10.07 17.01
C ARG A 194 32.77 10.95 18.03
N GLU A 195 33.17 10.38 19.17
CA GLU A 195 34.21 10.99 19.99
C GLU A 195 35.54 10.71 19.30
N GLU A 196 36.24 11.79 18.93
CA GLU A 196 37.60 11.74 18.41
C GLU A 196 38.56 11.49 19.59
N GLY A 197 39.11 10.28 19.68
CA GLY A 197 40.22 9.93 20.54
C GLY A 197 41.39 9.45 19.68
N ASN A 198 42.57 10.03 19.91
CA ASN A 198 43.83 9.79 19.19
C ASN A 198 44.21 8.30 19.11
N ASP A 199 44.48 7.82 17.89
CA ASP A 199 45.16 6.56 17.59
C ASP A 199 46.67 6.69 17.85
N GLN A 200 47.23 5.85 18.72
CA GLN A 200 48.53 5.22 18.49
C GLN A 200 48.53 3.80 19.09
N ASP A 201 48.90 2.84 18.23
CA ASP A 201 49.40 1.49 18.48
C ASP A 201 48.44 0.40 19.02
N GLY A 202 48.21 -0.62 18.17
CA GLY A 202 47.61 -1.91 18.52
C GLY A 202 46.37 -2.26 17.68
N GLU A 203 46.40 -3.38 16.97
CA GLU A 203 45.25 -4.03 16.30
C GLU A 203 44.05 -4.09 17.27
N SER A 204 43.10 -3.14 17.17
CA SER A 204 42.28 -2.78 18.32
C SER A 204 40.99 -3.60 18.48
N ASP A 205 40.73 -3.98 19.73
CA ASP A 205 39.58 -4.73 20.28
C ASP A 205 38.19 -4.32 19.75
N GLY A 206 38.05 -3.09 19.22
CA GLY A 206 36.78 -2.52 18.78
C GLY A 206 36.04 -3.33 17.70
N LYS A 207 36.75 -3.92 16.72
CA LYS A 207 36.10 -4.68 15.64
C LYS A 207 35.60 -6.08 16.08
N LYS A 208 36.28 -6.71 17.05
CA LYS A 208 35.79 -7.97 17.68
C LYS A 208 34.54 -7.70 18.50
N GLN A 209 34.50 -6.57 19.22
CA GLN A 209 33.33 -6.11 19.96
C GLN A 209 32.12 -5.95 19.03
N GLU A 210 32.25 -5.28 17.88
CA GLU A 210 31.15 -5.02 16.94
C GLU A 210 30.48 -6.29 16.38
N LYS A 211 31.26 -7.31 15.97
CA LYS A 211 30.70 -8.59 15.49
C LYS A 211 30.00 -9.37 16.61
N ARG A 212 30.59 -9.41 17.81
CA ARG A 212 29.97 -10.01 19.00
C ARG A 212 28.64 -9.33 19.30
N THR A 213 28.58 -8.00 19.21
CA THR A 213 27.36 -7.20 19.39
C THR A 213 26.32 -7.51 18.30
N LEU A 214 26.72 -7.64 17.03
CA LEU A 214 25.78 -7.99 15.94
C LEU A 214 25.17 -9.39 16.15
N ILE A 215 26.00 -10.39 16.41
CA ILE A 215 25.53 -11.77 16.63
C ILE A 215 24.64 -11.82 17.87
N ARG A 216 25.03 -11.15 18.97
CA ARG A 216 24.21 -11.00 20.18
C ARG A 216 22.84 -10.37 19.88
N LYS A 217 22.79 -9.34 19.03
CA LYS A 217 21.53 -8.72 18.58
C LYS A 217 20.67 -9.67 17.74
N LEU A 218 21.28 -10.49 16.88
CA LEU A 218 20.57 -11.50 16.08
C LEU A 218 20.02 -12.63 16.95
N ILE A 219 20.78 -13.11 17.94
CA ILE A 219 20.34 -14.11 18.94
C ILE A 219 19.13 -13.58 19.71
N GLY A 220 19.19 -12.36 20.24
CA GLY A 220 18.06 -11.74 20.94
C GLY A 220 16.82 -11.64 20.05
N ARG A 221 17.00 -11.28 18.77
CA ARG A 221 15.91 -11.22 17.79
C ARG A 221 15.36 -12.59 17.40
N LEU A 222 16.19 -13.63 17.36
CA LEU A 222 15.72 -15.01 17.16
C LEU A 222 14.86 -15.45 18.35
N HIS A 223 15.31 -15.24 19.59
CA HIS A 223 14.50 -15.54 20.77
C HIS A 223 13.18 -14.77 20.79
N HIS A 224 13.20 -13.47 20.49
CA HIS A 224 11.98 -12.68 20.36
C HIS A 224 11.06 -13.22 19.25
N HIS A 225 11.62 -13.60 18.10
CA HIS A 225 10.84 -14.20 17.00
C HIS A 225 10.16 -15.51 17.42
N LEU A 226 10.88 -16.40 18.12
CA LEU A 226 10.35 -17.68 18.59
C LEU A 226 9.31 -17.51 19.71
N ARG A 227 9.53 -16.56 20.61
CA ARG A 227 8.67 -16.30 21.78
C ARG A 227 7.36 -15.59 21.42
N GLN A 228 7.42 -14.62 20.51
CA GLN A 228 6.28 -13.76 20.24
C GLN A 228 5.14 -14.53 19.53
N LEU A 229 4.06 -14.84 20.22
CA LEU A 229 2.90 -15.55 19.68
C LEU A 229 1.98 -14.59 18.91
N PRO A 230 1.65 -14.86 17.64
CA PRO A 230 0.58 -14.17 16.93
C PRO A 230 -0.79 -14.45 17.57
N VAL A 231 -1.55 -13.40 17.86
CA VAL A 231 -2.90 -13.45 18.45
C VAL A 231 -3.86 -12.73 17.52
N ILE A 232 -4.84 -13.43 16.95
CA ILE A 232 -5.65 -12.93 15.84
C ILE A 232 -7.11 -12.81 16.28
N GLY A 233 -7.72 -11.65 16.02
CA GLY A 233 -9.17 -11.46 16.11
C GLY A 233 -9.76 -11.05 14.76
N PHE A 234 -11.09 -11.06 14.64
CA PHE A 234 -11.78 -10.65 13.41
C PHE A 234 -12.40 -9.26 13.57
N ASN A 235 -11.93 -8.27 12.81
CA ASN A 235 -12.33 -6.85 12.93
C ASN A 235 -11.99 -6.28 14.33
N SER A 236 -11.03 -6.91 15.00
CA SER A 236 -10.64 -6.63 16.37
C SER A 236 -9.94 -5.29 16.53
N GLY A 237 -9.18 -4.88 15.52
CA GLY A 237 -8.46 -3.62 15.51
C GLY A 237 -9.39 -2.42 15.52
N LYS A 238 -10.53 -2.54 14.84
CA LYS A 238 -11.56 -1.49 14.77
C LYS A 238 -12.54 -1.60 15.93
N TYR A 239 -12.93 -2.82 16.31
CA TYR A 239 -13.97 -3.06 17.31
C TYR A 239 -13.39 -3.58 18.64
N ASP A 240 -13.00 -4.85 18.75
CA ASP A 240 -12.68 -5.54 20.02
C ASP A 240 -11.70 -4.76 20.88
N VAL A 241 -10.52 -4.46 20.34
CA VAL A 241 -9.46 -3.73 21.03
C VAL A 241 -9.99 -2.37 21.51
N ASN A 242 -10.77 -1.66 20.69
CA ASN A 242 -11.33 -0.37 21.08
C ASN A 242 -12.43 -0.48 22.14
N ALA A 243 -13.18 -1.59 22.21
CA ALA A 243 -14.16 -1.84 23.24
C ALA A 243 -13.49 -2.13 24.59
N MET A 244 -12.37 -2.87 24.59
CA MET A 244 -11.64 -3.21 25.82
C MET A 244 -10.47 -2.29 26.16
N LYS A 245 -10.05 -1.35 25.30
CA LYS A 245 -8.75 -0.65 25.43
C LYS A 245 -8.51 0.05 26.76
N LYS A 246 -9.57 0.54 27.42
CA LYS A 246 -9.47 1.23 28.73
C LYS A 246 -8.96 0.30 29.83
N VAL A 247 -9.25 -0.99 29.73
CA VAL A 247 -8.74 -2.01 30.66
C VAL A 247 -7.59 -2.82 30.05
N PHE A 248 -7.64 -3.12 28.77
CA PHE A 248 -6.66 -3.98 28.09
C PHE A 248 -5.28 -3.32 27.96
N LEU A 249 -5.19 -2.07 27.50
CA LEU A 249 -3.89 -1.44 27.23
C LEU A 249 -3.08 -1.12 28.49
N PRO A 250 -3.67 -0.62 29.59
CA PRO A 250 -2.93 -0.43 30.83
C PRO A 250 -2.32 -1.72 31.36
N HIS A 251 -3.10 -2.82 31.37
CA HIS A 251 -2.61 -4.12 31.83
C HIS A 251 -1.56 -4.72 30.90
N LEU A 252 -1.75 -4.59 29.58
CA LEU A 252 -0.73 -4.98 28.62
C LEU A 252 0.56 -4.19 28.82
N TYR A 253 0.47 -2.88 29.09
CA TYR A 253 1.63 -2.02 29.36
C TYR A 253 2.36 -2.38 30.66
N THR A 254 1.65 -2.82 31.70
CA THR A 254 2.27 -3.18 32.99
C THR A 254 2.82 -4.60 33.02
N GLN A 255 2.20 -5.55 32.32
CA GLN A 255 2.60 -6.96 32.31
C GLN A 255 3.64 -7.28 31.23
N GLN A 256 3.73 -6.46 30.17
CA GLN A 256 4.55 -6.76 29.01
C GLN A 256 5.46 -5.60 28.66
N GLU A 257 6.73 -5.91 28.39
CA GLU A 257 7.70 -4.94 27.90
C GLU A 257 7.44 -4.60 26.42
N ASN A 258 7.97 -3.45 26.00
CA ASN A 258 8.04 -3.05 24.60
C ASN A 258 6.69 -2.93 23.86
N LEU A 259 5.64 -2.42 24.50
CA LEU A 259 4.34 -2.15 23.87
C LEU A 259 4.46 -1.21 22.65
N ARG A 260 4.21 -1.76 21.44
CA ARG A 260 4.35 -1.08 20.15
C ARG A 260 3.06 -1.21 19.33
N PRO A 261 2.12 -0.26 19.46
CA PRO A 261 0.92 -0.23 18.62
C PRO A 261 1.22 0.36 17.23
N ILE A 262 0.60 -0.22 16.21
CA ILE A 262 0.51 0.36 14.86
C ILE A 262 -0.97 0.65 14.59
N LYS A 263 -1.31 1.92 14.36
CA LYS A 263 -2.69 2.37 14.13
C LYS A 263 -2.88 2.92 12.72
N LYS A 264 -4.09 2.73 12.19
CA LYS A 264 -4.63 3.42 11.02
C LYS A 264 -5.90 4.12 11.47
N ASP A 265 -5.81 5.44 11.64
CA ASP A 265 -6.83 6.23 12.31
C ASP A 265 -7.15 5.64 13.71
N ASN A 266 -8.40 5.31 13.99
CA ASN A 266 -8.81 4.67 15.25
C ASN A 266 -8.65 3.14 15.25
N SER A 267 -8.25 2.52 14.14
CA SER A 267 -8.11 1.07 14.03
C SER A 267 -6.70 0.63 14.40
N PHE A 268 -6.56 -0.38 15.26
CA PHE A 268 -5.28 -1.03 15.54
C PHE A 268 -4.97 -2.03 14.43
N MET A 269 -3.88 -1.83 13.69
CA MET A 269 -3.40 -2.79 12.69
C MET A 269 -2.55 -3.90 13.33
N SER A 270 -1.78 -3.54 14.35
CA SER A 270 -0.93 -4.46 15.12
C SER A 270 -0.73 -3.90 16.52
N ILE A 271 -0.62 -4.76 17.54
CA ILE A 271 -0.08 -4.39 18.86
C ILE A 271 0.97 -5.44 19.21
N GLU A 272 2.22 -5.01 19.27
CA GLU A 272 3.37 -5.89 19.51
C GLU A 272 3.91 -5.68 20.93
N THR A 273 4.22 -6.78 21.61
CA THR A 273 5.03 -6.86 22.84
C THR A 273 6.11 -7.92 22.65
N ASP A 274 6.90 -8.20 23.68
CA ASP A 274 7.90 -9.27 23.61
C ASP A 274 7.32 -10.69 23.53
N HIS A 275 6.12 -10.92 24.08
CA HIS A 275 5.45 -12.23 24.03
C HIS A 275 4.31 -12.31 23.04
N LEU A 276 3.64 -11.19 22.71
CA LEU A 276 2.38 -11.23 21.97
C LEU A 276 2.41 -10.28 20.78
N LYS A 277 1.80 -10.70 19.67
CA LYS A 277 1.56 -9.88 18.49
C LYS A 277 0.09 -9.95 18.11
N PHE A 278 -0.68 -8.98 18.57
CA PHE A 278 -2.10 -8.87 18.23
C PHE A 278 -2.26 -8.38 16.79
N LEU A 279 -3.04 -9.12 16.02
CA LEU A 279 -3.33 -8.86 14.61
C LEU A 279 -4.83 -8.91 14.36
N ASP A 280 -5.26 -8.20 13.32
CA ASP A 280 -6.64 -8.21 12.87
C ASP A 280 -6.73 -8.88 11.50
N LEU A 281 -7.52 -9.97 11.45
CA LEU A 281 -7.67 -10.81 10.26
C LEU A 281 -8.26 -10.04 9.07
N VAL A 282 -9.02 -8.96 9.30
CA VAL A 282 -9.56 -8.12 8.21
C VAL A 282 -8.49 -7.45 7.36
N ASN A 283 -7.26 -7.31 7.89
CA ASN A 283 -6.13 -6.77 7.13
C ASN A 283 -5.53 -7.79 6.14
N TYR A 284 -5.93 -9.06 6.23
CA TYR A 284 -5.46 -10.17 5.40
C TYR A 284 -6.47 -10.65 4.36
N VAL A 285 -7.67 -10.07 4.35
CA VAL A 285 -8.78 -10.46 3.46
C VAL A 285 -9.33 -9.25 2.71
N ALA A 286 -10.18 -9.49 1.71
CA ALA A 286 -10.73 -8.41 0.91
C ALA A 286 -11.68 -7.53 1.75
N PRO A 287 -11.72 -6.20 1.52
CA PRO A 287 -12.62 -5.32 2.24
C PRO A 287 -14.09 -5.76 2.12
N GLY A 288 -14.82 -5.74 3.23
CA GLY A 288 -16.23 -6.09 3.27
C GLY A 288 -16.53 -7.58 3.47
N PHE A 289 -15.51 -8.44 3.58
CA PHE A 289 -15.71 -9.81 4.07
C PHE A 289 -16.30 -9.78 5.48
N SER A 290 -17.42 -10.47 5.68
CA SER A 290 -17.94 -10.78 7.01
C SER A 290 -17.32 -12.06 7.54
N TYR A 291 -17.34 -12.27 8.85
CA TYR A 291 -16.82 -13.51 9.45
C TYR A 291 -17.50 -14.77 8.86
N PRO A 292 -18.83 -14.85 8.69
CA PRO A 292 -19.46 -15.99 8.04
C PRO A 292 -19.04 -16.18 6.57
N HIS A 293 -18.83 -15.07 5.84
CA HIS A 293 -18.32 -15.16 4.47
C HIS A 293 -16.91 -15.73 4.46
N LEU A 294 -16.06 -15.33 5.40
CA LEU A 294 -14.72 -15.87 5.56
C LEU A 294 -14.75 -17.38 5.80
N LEU A 295 -15.50 -17.85 6.79
CA LEU A 295 -15.59 -19.28 7.11
C LEU A 295 -16.11 -20.09 5.91
N LYS A 296 -17.16 -19.59 5.27
CA LYS A 296 -17.72 -20.22 4.06
C LYS A 296 -16.71 -20.26 2.93
N ALA A 297 -15.96 -19.17 2.73
CA ALA A 297 -14.93 -19.11 1.71
C ALA A 297 -13.91 -20.22 1.97
N TYR A 298 -13.40 -20.35 3.20
CA TYR A 298 -12.40 -21.34 3.58
C TYR A 298 -12.94 -22.75 3.86
N GLU A 299 -14.17 -23.07 3.45
CA GLU A 299 -14.80 -24.38 3.67
C GLU A 299 -14.72 -24.85 5.14
N CYS A 300 -14.81 -23.91 6.09
CA CYS A 300 -14.87 -24.22 7.50
C CYS A 300 -16.32 -24.59 7.87
N HIS A 301 -16.51 -25.71 8.56
CA HIS A 301 -17.83 -26.17 8.95
C HIS A 301 -18.37 -25.35 10.12
N GLU A 302 -19.42 -24.54 9.90
CA GLU A 302 -20.24 -24.07 11.03
C GLU A 302 -21.60 -23.47 10.67
N THR A 303 -22.55 -23.63 11.61
CA THR A 303 -23.80 -22.88 11.74
C THR A 303 -23.63 -21.80 12.82
N LYS A 304 -23.72 -20.53 12.41
CA LYS A 304 -23.56 -19.38 13.31
C LYS A 304 -24.54 -19.47 14.50
N GLY A 305 -24.06 -19.20 15.71
CA GLY A 305 -24.94 -18.97 16.86
C GLY A 305 -25.70 -17.64 16.77
N PHE A 306 -26.73 -17.48 17.59
CA PHE A 306 -27.47 -16.22 17.74
C PHE A 306 -27.43 -15.79 19.20
N PHE A 307 -27.19 -14.51 19.44
CA PHE A 307 -27.08 -13.95 20.79
C PHE A 307 -28.03 -12.74 20.95
N PRO A 308 -28.77 -12.63 22.07
CA PRO A 308 -29.76 -11.58 22.28
C PRO A 308 -29.10 -10.31 22.84
N TYR A 309 -28.34 -9.60 21.99
CA TYR A 309 -27.53 -8.42 22.35
C TYR A 309 -28.32 -7.32 23.06
N GLU A 310 -29.49 -6.97 22.53
CA GLU A 310 -30.34 -5.91 23.05
C GLU A 310 -31.01 -6.28 24.38
N TRP A 311 -31.19 -7.58 24.64
CA TRP A 311 -31.69 -8.08 25.92
C TRP A 311 -30.58 -8.21 26.96
N MET A 312 -29.34 -8.46 26.54
CA MET A 312 -28.17 -8.56 27.42
C MET A 312 -27.62 -7.16 27.77
N ASP A 313 -28.32 -6.44 28.65
CA ASP A 313 -28.01 -5.09 29.13
C ASP A 313 -27.62 -5.03 30.63
N ASP A 314 -27.76 -6.14 31.37
CA ASP A 314 -27.48 -6.26 32.80
C ASP A 314 -26.80 -7.61 33.12
N LEU A 315 -25.74 -7.59 33.93
CA LEU A 315 -24.97 -8.78 34.31
C LEU A 315 -25.82 -9.85 35.03
N ARG A 316 -26.85 -9.45 35.79
CA ARG A 316 -27.73 -10.37 36.52
C ARG A 316 -28.49 -11.32 35.58
N LYS A 317 -28.62 -10.95 34.30
CA LYS A 317 -29.24 -11.80 33.28
C LYS A 317 -28.40 -13.02 32.91
N LEU A 318 -27.11 -13.05 33.24
CA LEU A 318 -26.26 -14.23 33.06
C LEU A 318 -26.75 -15.42 33.90
N ASP A 319 -27.35 -15.18 35.06
CA ASP A 319 -27.88 -16.21 35.96
C ASP A 319 -29.30 -16.67 35.56
N HIS A 320 -29.86 -16.14 34.46
CA HIS A 320 -31.19 -16.50 34.00
C HIS A 320 -31.23 -17.97 33.57
N ALA A 321 -32.12 -18.75 34.20
CA ALA A 321 -32.13 -20.21 34.13
C ALA A 321 -32.80 -20.79 32.87
N GLN A 322 -33.20 -19.94 31.92
CA GLN A 322 -33.91 -20.33 30.69
C GLN A 322 -33.41 -19.49 29.51
N LEU A 323 -33.52 -20.03 28.30
CA LEU A 323 -33.31 -19.27 27.08
C LEU A 323 -34.38 -18.17 26.95
N PRO A 324 -34.01 -16.90 26.69
CA PRO A 324 -34.95 -15.80 26.49
C PRO A 324 -35.93 -16.08 25.35
N PRO A 325 -37.12 -15.46 25.36
CA PRO A 325 -38.09 -15.61 24.27
C PRO A 325 -37.56 -15.03 22.95
N ALA A 326 -38.10 -15.47 21.82
CA ALA A 326 -37.60 -15.10 20.48
C ALA A 326 -37.57 -13.58 20.23
N GLU A 327 -38.49 -12.83 20.84
CA GLU A 327 -38.56 -11.37 20.76
C GLU A 327 -37.31 -10.68 21.34
N ALA A 328 -36.65 -11.31 22.30
CA ALA A 328 -35.42 -10.81 22.92
C ALA A 328 -34.22 -10.82 21.96
N PHE A 329 -34.30 -11.54 20.84
CA PHE A 329 -33.26 -11.64 19.81
C PHE A 329 -33.42 -10.61 18.69
N TYR A 330 -34.27 -9.58 18.87
CA TYR A 330 -34.39 -8.50 17.90
C TYR A 330 -33.10 -7.67 17.81
N SER A 331 -32.52 -7.59 16.61
CA SER A 331 -31.32 -6.77 16.39
C SER A 331 -31.68 -5.40 15.80
N ARG A 332 -31.42 -4.32 16.55
CA ARG A 332 -31.55 -2.92 16.07
C ARG A 332 -30.58 -2.60 14.94
N LEU A 333 -29.36 -3.15 15.02
CA LEU A 333 -28.34 -3.00 13.98
C LEU A 333 -28.79 -3.61 12.65
N ARG A 334 -29.51 -4.74 12.69
CA ARG A 334 -29.99 -5.43 11.49
C ARG A 334 -31.41 -5.02 11.09
N GLY A 335 -32.19 -4.48 12.03
CA GLY A 335 -33.61 -4.19 11.86
C GLY A 335 -34.48 -5.44 11.71
N THR A 336 -34.07 -6.58 12.28
CA THR A 336 -34.71 -7.89 12.05
C THR A 336 -34.85 -8.70 13.33
N HIS A 337 -35.93 -9.47 13.43
CA HIS A 337 -36.11 -10.52 14.44
C HIS A 337 -35.34 -11.79 14.04
N ILE A 338 -35.09 -12.66 15.02
CA ILE A 338 -34.62 -14.03 14.76
C ILE A 338 -35.71 -14.81 14.00
N SER A 339 -35.31 -15.69 13.09
CA SER A 339 -36.27 -16.56 12.39
C SER A 339 -36.76 -17.69 13.31
N PRO A 340 -37.94 -18.28 13.06
CA PRO A 340 -38.41 -19.43 13.84
C PRO A 340 -37.43 -20.61 13.84
N ASP A 341 -36.81 -20.89 12.69
CA ASP A 341 -35.84 -21.99 12.54
C ASP A 341 -34.54 -21.71 13.32
N ASP A 342 -34.05 -20.48 13.28
CA ASP A 342 -32.84 -20.06 14.02
C ASP A 342 -33.09 -20.10 15.54
N TYR A 343 -34.28 -19.72 15.99
CA TYR A 343 -34.64 -19.80 17.40
C TYR A 343 -34.81 -21.25 17.87
N ALA A 344 -35.44 -22.10 17.06
CA ALA A 344 -35.53 -23.54 17.33
C ALA A 344 -34.13 -24.19 17.43
N TYR A 345 -33.18 -23.73 16.61
CA TYR A 345 -31.78 -24.15 16.74
C TYR A 345 -31.16 -23.73 18.09
N CYS A 346 -31.39 -22.50 18.56
CA CYS A 346 -30.94 -22.08 19.89
C CYS A 346 -31.55 -22.92 21.02
N GLN A 347 -32.83 -23.28 20.93
CA GLN A 347 -33.50 -24.16 21.90
C GLN A 347 -32.88 -25.56 21.91
N LYS A 348 -32.68 -26.14 20.72
CA LYS A 348 -32.03 -27.45 20.57
C LYS A 348 -30.63 -27.46 21.18
N VAL A 349 -29.81 -26.45 20.90
CA VAL A 349 -28.45 -26.33 21.46
C VAL A 349 -28.48 -26.18 22.98
N TRP A 350 -29.41 -25.40 23.52
CA TRP A 350 -29.57 -25.23 24.97
C TRP A 350 -29.81 -26.58 25.66
N GLU A 351 -30.68 -27.41 25.09
CA GLU A 351 -30.98 -28.76 25.59
C GLU A 351 -29.82 -29.74 25.40
N GLU A 352 -29.23 -29.82 24.19
CA GLU A 352 -28.16 -30.76 23.86
C GLU A 352 -26.87 -30.51 24.65
N CYS A 353 -26.58 -29.25 24.98
CA CYS A 353 -25.42 -28.86 25.79
C CYS A 353 -25.71 -28.82 27.29
N ASP A 354 -26.90 -29.25 27.73
CA ASP A 354 -27.37 -29.25 29.13
C ASP A 354 -27.17 -27.90 29.86
N MET A 355 -27.44 -26.80 29.14
CA MET A 355 -27.21 -25.45 29.65
C MET A 355 -28.17 -25.12 30.79
N LYS A 356 -27.64 -24.55 31.89
CA LYS A 356 -28.43 -24.20 33.08
C LYS A 356 -28.70 -22.72 33.18
N THR A 357 -27.83 -21.90 32.59
CA THR A 357 -27.84 -20.45 32.72
C THR A 357 -27.50 -19.77 31.40
N MET A 358 -27.86 -18.50 31.25
CA MET A 358 -27.43 -17.68 30.12
C MET A 358 -25.91 -17.50 30.06
N LYS A 359 -25.19 -17.65 31.18
CA LYS A 359 -23.72 -17.72 31.21
C LYS A 359 -23.21 -18.90 30.40
N ASP A 360 -23.84 -20.07 30.51
CA ASP A 360 -23.46 -21.27 29.75
C ASP A 360 -23.67 -21.05 28.24
N PHE A 361 -24.79 -20.42 27.88
CA PHE A 361 -25.10 -20.07 26.49
C PHE A 361 -24.13 -19.03 25.92
N LEU A 362 -23.76 -18.00 26.69
CA LEU A 362 -22.74 -17.02 26.31
C LEU A 362 -21.37 -17.68 26.06
N ILE A 363 -20.94 -18.56 26.98
CA ILE A 363 -19.66 -19.27 26.86
C ILE A 363 -19.67 -20.13 25.59
N TRP A 364 -20.74 -20.87 25.35
CA TRP A 364 -20.89 -21.66 24.12
C TRP A 364 -20.85 -20.76 22.88
N TYR A 365 -21.62 -19.67 22.87
CA TYR A 365 -21.72 -18.74 21.75
C TYR A 365 -20.37 -18.11 21.40
N ASN A 366 -19.66 -17.57 22.39
CA ASN A 366 -18.39 -16.88 22.17
C ASN A 366 -17.25 -17.88 21.81
N ASN A 367 -17.29 -19.12 22.32
CA ASN A 367 -16.35 -20.17 21.90
C ASN A 367 -16.51 -20.61 20.44
N LYS A 368 -17.71 -20.44 19.84
CA LYS A 368 -17.97 -20.77 18.43
C LYS A 368 -17.18 -19.90 17.47
N ASP A 369 -16.84 -18.67 17.84
CA ASP A 369 -16.14 -17.75 16.93
C ASP A 369 -14.60 -17.93 16.93
N VAL A 370 -14.02 -18.69 17.87
CA VAL A 370 -12.54 -18.82 17.96
C VAL A 370 -11.97 -20.08 17.30
N VAL A 371 -12.69 -21.21 17.31
CA VAL A 371 -12.20 -22.50 16.77
C VAL A 371 -12.19 -22.51 15.23
N PRO A 372 -13.30 -22.17 14.52
CA PRO A 372 -13.32 -22.15 13.06
C PRO A 372 -12.39 -21.08 12.49
N MET A 373 -12.21 -19.96 13.20
CA MET A 373 -11.23 -18.95 12.82
C MET A 373 -9.82 -19.52 12.78
N LEU A 374 -9.46 -20.41 13.71
CA LEU A 374 -8.14 -21.05 13.74
C LEU A 374 -7.93 -21.98 12.53
N GLU A 375 -8.97 -22.69 12.11
CA GLU A 375 -8.98 -23.53 10.91
C GLU A 375 -8.84 -22.69 9.63
N ALA A 376 -9.61 -21.60 9.51
CA ALA A 376 -9.53 -20.69 8.38
C ALA A 376 -8.12 -20.06 8.26
N ILE A 377 -7.54 -19.63 9.39
CA ILE A 377 -6.18 -19.09 9.44
C ILE A 377 -5.15 -20.15 9.03
N GLN A 378 -5.31 -21.43 9.40
CA GLN A 378 -4.40 -22.49 8.96
C GLN A 378 -4.35 -22.57 7.43
N LYS A 379 -5.51 -22.64 6.78
CA LYS A 379 -5.62 -22.68 5.31
C LYS A 379 -5.01 -21.44 4.65
N MET A 380 -5.15 -20.27 5.28
CA MET A 380 -4.50 -19.03 4.82
C MET A 380 -2.97 -19.09 4.95
N VAL A 381 -2.46 -19.55 6.10
CA VAL A 381 -1.02 -19.67 6.36
C VAL A 381 -0.37 -20.64 5.37
N ASP A 382 -1.00 -21.79 5.10
CA ASP A 382 -0.49 -22.77 4.14
C ASP A 382 -0.38 -22.18 2.74
N PHE A 383 -1.40 -21.43 2.30
CA PHE A 383 -1.35 -20.72 1.03
C PHE A 383 -0.17 -19.74 0.94
N TYR A 384 0.10 -18.93 1.97
CA TYR A 384 1.24 -18.00 1.94
C TYR A 384 2.58 -18.73 2.09
N LYS A 385 2.62 -19.86 2.81
CA LYS A 385 3.80 -20.72 2.92
C LYS A 385 4.22 -21.24 1.54
N ASP A 386 3.26 -21.66 0.71
CA ASP A 386 3.52 -22.07 -0.68
C ASP A 386 4.12 -20.94 -1.54
N LEU A 387 3.82 -19.68 -1.20
CA LEU A 387 4.42 -18.49 -1.82
C LEU A 387 5.80 -18.13 -1.24
N GLY A 388 6.27 -18.85 -0.21
CA GLY A 388 7.52 -18.58 0.50
C GLY A 388 7.44 -17.43 1.50
N ILE A 389 6.25 -17.16 2.05
CA ILE A 389 5.98 -16.02 2.94
C ILE A 389 5.36 -16.51 4.25
N ASP A 390 5.87 -16.03 5.38
CA ASP A 390 5.20 -16.20 6.67
C ASP A 390 4.13 -15.12 6.82
N MET A 391 2.86 -15.51 6.67
CA MET A 391 1.73 -14.59 6.67
C MET A 391 1.69 -13.66 7.90
N LEU A 392 1.98 -14.19 9.09
CA LEU A 392 1.75 -13.49 10.37
C LEU A 392 3.04 -12.82 10.89
N LYS A 393 4.23 -13.27 10.47
CA LYS A 393 5.51 -12.68 10.87
C LYS A 393 6.04 -11.67 9.85
N ASP A 394 5.90 -11.92 8.54
CA ASP A 394 6.47 -11.04 7.50
C ASP A 394 5.69 -9.74 7.28
N GLY A 395 4.40 -9.72 7.62
CA GLY A 395 3.55 -8.56 7.39
C GLY A 395 2.33 -8.50 8.31
N ILE A 396 1.78 -7.29 8.45
CA ILE A 396 0.57 -7.01 9.25
C ILE A 396 -0.68 -6.79 8.36
N SER A 397 -0.53 -6.96 7.04
CA SER A 397 -1.58 -6.74 6.04
C SER A 397 -1.19 -7.28 4.67
N VAL A 398 -2.17 -7.58 3.81
CA VAL A 398 -1.92 -8.06 2.43
C VAL A 398 -1.00 -7.14 1.61
N PRO A 399 -1.11 -5.80 1.64
CA PRO A 399 -0.17 -4.96 0.89
C PRO A 399 1.29 -5.08 1.35
N GLY A 400 1.53 -5.42 2.61
CA GLY A 400 2.88 -5.71 3.12
C GLY A 400 3.45 -7.01 2.55
N LEU A 401 2.66 -8.08 2.61
CA LEU A 401 3.02 -9.40 2.08
C LEU A 401 3.19 -9.37 0.55
N THR A 402 2.30 -8.67 -0.13
CA THR A 402 2.30 -8.53 -1.59
C THR A 402 3.57 -7.84 -2.09
N LEU A 403 4.07 -6.81 -1.38
CA LEU A 403 5.30 -6.15 -1.79
C LEU A 403 6.50 -7.11 -1.72
N LYS A 404 6.56 -7.96 -0.68
CA LYS A 404 7.58 -9.01 -0.58
C LYS A 404 7.45 -9.98 -1.75
N TYR A 405 6.24 -10.50 -1.99
CA TYR A 405 5.97 -11.44 -3.08
C TYR A 405 6.30 -10.86 -4.47
N LEU A 406 5.94 -9.60 -4.73
CA LEU A 406 6.20 -8.92 -6.00
C LEU A 406 7.70 -8.92 -6.34
N PHE A 407 8.54 -8.58 -5.36
CA PHE A 407 10.00 -8.51 -5.56
C PHE A 407 10.69 -9.88 -5.52
N MET A 408 10.10 -10.90 -4.90
CA MET A 408 10.56 -12.29 -4.99
C MET A 408 10.43 -12.87 -6.41
N ASN A 409 9.58 -12.28 -7.26
CA ASN A 409 9.36 -12.72 -8.65
C ASN A 409 10.27 -11.99 -9.66
N LEU A 410 11.19 -11.13 -9.23
CA LEU A 410 12.16 -10.46 -10.11
C LEU A 410 13.37 -11.35 -10.40
N LYS A 411 13.93 -11.23 -11.61
CA LYS A 411 15.24 -11.83 -11.94
C LYS A 411 16.37 -11.06 -11.25
N SER A 412 17.52 -11.70 -11.06
CA SER A 412 18.67 -11.13 -10.33
C SER A 412 19.22 -9.82 -10.91
N ASN A 413 19.11 -9.63 -12.22
CA ASN A 413 19.55 -8.44 -12.94
C ASN A 413 18.42 -7.40 -13.13
N GLU A 414 17.28 -7.58 -12.46
CA GLU A 414 16.13 -6.68 -12.49
C GLU A 414 15.95 -6.03 -11.13
N TYR A 415 16.20 -4.73 -11.07
CA TYR A 415 16.09 -3.97 -9.84
C TYR A 415 15.54 -2.58 -10.12
N PHE A 416 15.06 -1.92 -9.08
CA PHE A 416 14.50 -0.58 -9.15
C PHE A 416 15.34 0.37 -8.30
N THR A 417 16.00 1.35 -8.92
CA THR A 417 16.75 2.37 -8.17
C THR A 417 15.78 3.30 -7.44
N LEU A 418 16.00 3.51 -6.15
CA LEU A 418 15.21 4.46 -5.36
C LEU A 418 15.49 5.90 -5.81
N VAL A 419 14.47 6.76 -5.70
CA VAL A 419 14.59 8.18 -6.03
C VAL A 419 15.36 8.92 -4.94
N GLY A 420 16.69 8.87 -5.02
CA GLY A 420 17.61 9.44 -4.02
C GLY A 420 17.85 10.95 -4.12
N ASN A 421 16.94 11.68 -4.79
CA ASN A 421 16.96 13.13 -4.93
C ASN A 421 15.59 13.70 -4.54
N GLU A 422 15.57 14.67 -3.62
CA GLU A 422 14.35 15.27 -3.10
C GLU A 422 13.47 15.95 -4.17
N GLU A 423 14.06 16.68 -5.12
CA GLU A 423 13.32 17.36 -6.18
C GLU A 423 12.61 16.35 -7.07
N VAL A 424 13.32 15.29 -7.48
CA VAL A 424 12.77 14.21 -8.30
C VAL A 424 11.68 13.46 -7.54
N TYR A 425 11.89 13.18 -6.25
CA TYR A 425 10.88 12.53 -5.42
C TYR A 425 9.59 13.36 -5.35
N LYS A 426 9.71 14.68 -5.09
CA LYS A 426 8.58 15.61 -5.06
C LYS A 426 7.88 15.69 -6.42
N LEU A 427 8.64 15.70 -7.51
CA LEU A 427 8.12 15.73 -8.88
C LEU A 427 7.20 14.54 -9.15
N PHE A 428 7.66 13.31 -8.88
CA PHE A 428 6.79 12.14 -9.01
C PHE A 428 5.60 12.20 -8.05
N LYS A 429 5.83 12.50 -6.75
CA LYS A 429 4.75 12.54 -5.74
C LYS A 429 3.62 13.48 -6.13
N GLN A 430 3.94 14.66 -6.67
CA GLN A 430 2.95 15.67 -7.09
C GLN A 430 2.17 15.23 -8.35
N ASN A 431 2.77 14.38 -9.19
CA ASN A 431 2.20 13.89 -10.44
C ASN A 431 1.60 12.47 -10.33
N ILE A 432 1.61 11.84 -9.14
CA ILE A 432 0.84 10.62 -8.89
C ILE A 432 -0.64 11.01 -8.80
N VAL A 433 -1.36 10.67 -9.85
CA VAL A 433 -2.79 10.96 -10.01
C VAL A 433 -3.49 9.65 -10.34
N GLY A 434 -4.44 9.25 -9.47
CA GLY A 434 -5.16 7.97 -9.55
C GLY A 434 -6.17 7.87 -10.70
N GLY A 435 -7.04 6.88 -10.63
CA GLY A 435 -8.12 6.67 -11.60
C GLY A 435 -9.11 7.84 -11.64
N PRO A 436 -9.43 8.41 -12.82
CA PRO A 436 -10.47 9.42 -12.94
C PRO A 436 -11.85 8.83 -12.67
N SER A 437 -12.73 9.61 -12.03
CA SER A 437 -14.16 9.30 -11.90
C SER A 437 -14.97 10.52 -12.32
N ILE A 438 -15.61 10.42 -13.48
CA ILE A 438 -16.18 11.55 -14.24
C ILE A 438 -17.56 11.13 -14.78
N ILE A 439 -18.55 12.03 -14.61
CA ILE A 439 -19.85 11.92 -15.28
C ILE A 439 -19.76 12.82 -16.52
N PHE A 440 -19.91 12.24 -17.70
CA PHE A 440 -19.84 12.93 -18.99
C PHE A 440 -21.22 13.35 -19.48
N HIS A 441 -22.22 12.51 -19.25
CA HIS A 441 -23.63 12.81 -19.51
C HIS A 441 -24.48 12.18 -18.41
N ARG A 442 -25.38 12.95 -17.79
CA ARG A 442 -26.03 12.53 -16.54
C ARG A 442 -27.25 11.63 -16.73
N HIS A 443 -27.84 11.55 -17.92
CA HIS A 443 -29.05 10.75 -18.11
C HIS A 443 -29.21 10.28 -19.56
N HIS A 444 -29.36 8.97 -19.74
CA HIS A 444 -29.87 8.37 -20.97
C HIS A 444 -30.92 7.32 -20.65
N GLN A 445 -31.94 7.24 -21.50
CA GLN A 445 -33.00 6.25 -21.45
C GLN A 445 -33.46 5.84 -22.85
N LYS A 446 -33.59 4.53 -23.04
CA LYS A 446 -34.12 3.87 -24.25
C LYS A 446 -35.44 4.48 -24.70
N GLY A 447 -35.52 4.83 -25.98
CA GLY A 447 -36.71 5.36 -26.63
C GLY A 447 -37.17 6.75 -26.15
N LYS A 448 -36.43 7.38 -25.23
CA LYS A 448 -36.79 8.70 -24.67
C LYS A 448 -35.75 9.77 -24.93
N THR A 449 -34.48 9.44 -24.69
CA THR A 449 -33.36 10.39 -24.86
C THR A 449 -32.70 10.18 -26.21
N TYR A 450 -32.00 11.22 -26.70
CA TYR A 450 -31.28 11.19 -27.96
C TYR A 450 -29.77 11.25 -27.75
N ILE A 451 -29.03 10.52 -28.58
CA ILE A 451 -27.57 10.54 -28.61
C ILE A 451 -27.10 11.91 -29.12
N ARG A 452 -26.33 12.63 -28.30
CA ARG A 452 -25.70 13.93 -28.61
C ARG A 452 -26.69 14.94 -29.21
N GLN A 453 -27.87 15.06 -28.61
CA GLN A 453 -28.99 15.82 -29.20
C GLN A 453 -28.59 17.23 -29.65
N LYS A 454 -27.91 17.96 -28.77
CA LYS A 454 -27.51 19.35 -29.03
C LYS A 454 -26.45 19.40 -30.12
N GLU A 455 -25.40 18.59 -30.03
CA GLU A 455 -24.30 18.58 -31.00
C GLU A 455 -24.74 18.14 -32.40
N MET A 456 -25.66 17.16 -32.49
CA MET A 456 -26.23 16.75 -33.77
C MET A 456 -27.08 17.85 -34.38
N THR A 457 -27.95 18.48 -33.58
CA THR A 457 -28.80 19.58 -34.05
C THR A 457 -27.97 20.78 -34.51
N ASP A 458 -26.97 21.18 -33.72
CA ASP A 458 -26.06 22.30 -34.04
C ASP A 458 -25.24 22.04 -35.32
N SER A 459 -24.95 20.77 -35.63
CA SER A 459 -24.26 20.35 -36.86
C SER A 459 -25.20 20.05 -38.03
N GLY A 460 -26.51 20.30 -37.90
CA GLY A 460 -27.51 20.06 -38.94
C GLY A 460 -27.82 18.58 -39.19
N LYS A 461 -27.42 17.68 -38.29
CA LYS A 461 -27.70 16.24 -38.35
C LYS A 461 -28.92 15.90 -37.49
N GLN A 462 -29.68 14.90 -37.90
CA GLN A 462 -30.79 14.40 -37.09
C GLN A 462 -30.25 13.54 -35.94
N PRO A 463 -30.55 13.86 -34.67
CA PRO A 463 -30.13 13.05 -33.55
C PRO A 463 -30.89 11.71 -33.51
N LYS A 464 -30.18 10.63 -33.15
CA LYS A 464 -30.74 9.27 -33.06
C LYS A 464 -31.22 8.99 -31.63
N LEU A 465 -32.28 8.21 -31.48
CA LEU A 465 -32.77 7.78 -30.18
C LEU A 465 -31.77 6.83 -29.53
N CYS A 466 -31.55 6.98 -28.22
CA CYS A 466 -30.88 5.98 -27.42
C CYS A 466 -31.71 4.69 -27.44
N GLN A 467 -31.06 3.56 -27.72
CA GLN A 467 -31.67 2.24 -27.70
C GLN A 467 -31.11 1.35 -26.61
N LYS A 468 -29.86 1.57 -26.19
CA LYS A 468 -29.23 0.78 -25.14
C LYS A 468 -28.14 1.55 -24.40
N VAL A 469 -27.88 1.17 -23.16
CA VAL A 469 -26.71 1.60 -22.38
C VAL A 469 -25.87 0.36 -22.05
N ILE A 470 -24.58 0.43 -22.33
CA ILE A 470 -23.61 -0.65 -22.13
C ILE A 470 -22.49 -0.17 -21.21
N GLY A 471 -22.19 -0.94 -20.17
CA GLY A 471 -21.08 -0.74 -19.25
C GLY A 471 -19.95 -1.72 -19.54
N PHE A 472 -18.79 -1.21 -19.96
CA PHE A 472 -17.56 -1.99 -20.14
C PHE A 472 -16.65 -1.85 -18.92
N ASP A 473 -16.00 -2.94 -18.50
CA ASP A 473 -15.02 -2.96 -17.40
C ASP A 473 -13.71 -3.61 -17.85
N ALA A 474 -12.60 -2.89 -17.70
CA ALA A 474 -11.27 -3.41 -18.01
C ALA A 474 -10.86 -4.43 -16.95
N ASN A 475 -10.83 -5.72 -17.30
CA ASN A 475 -10.47 -6.77 -16.37
C ASN A 475 -9.04 -6.56 -15.83
N ALA A 476 -8.92 -6.39 -14.52
CA ALA A 476 -7.66 -6.24 -13.81
C ALA A 476 -6.74 -5.15 -14.42
N LEU A 477 -7.29 -3.95 -14.71
CA LEU A 477 -6.58 -2.85 -15.36
C LEU A 477 -5.20 -2.53 -14.77
N TYR A 478 -5.08 -2.44 -13.44
CA TYR A 478 -3.80 -2.15 -12.81
C TYR A 478 -2.82 -3.32 -12.86
N LEU A 479 -3.31 -4.56 -12.90
CA LEU A 479 -2.45 -5.73 -13.10
C LEU A 479 -1.90 -5.73 -14.52
N TRP A 480 -2.74 -5.47 -15.52
CA TRP A 480 -2.31 -5.29 -16.91
C TRP A 480 -1.25 -4.19 -17.02
N ALA A 481 -1.48 -3.05 -16.37
CA ALA A 481 -0.54 -1.94 -16.34
C ALA A 481 0.80 -2.32 -15.68
N LEU A 482 0.78 -3.15 -14.63
CA LEU A 482 1.98 -3.67 -13.96
C LEU A 482 2.77 -4.65 -14.85
N MET A 483 2.11 -5.36 -15.76
CA MET A 483 2.74 -6.29 -16.71
C MET A 483 3.40 -5.60 -17.92
N GLN A 484 3.22 -4.29 -18.08
CA GLN A 484 3.88 -3.51 -19.14
C GLN A 484 5.35 -3.24 -18.81
N ASP A 485 6.08 -2.61 -19.73
CA ASP A 485 7.46 -2.22 -19.48
C ASP A 485 7.56 -1.29 -18.26
N MET A 486 8.44 -1.63 -17.33
CA MET A 486 8.67 -0.92 -16.07
C MET A 486 10.04 -0.24 -16.06
N PRO A 487 10.18 0.88 -15.30
CA PRO A 487 11.42 1.66 -15.20
C PRO A 487 12.47 0.96 -14.32
N THR A 488 13.19 0.00 -14.88
CA THR A 488 14.24 -0.76 -14.19
C THR A 488 15.61 -0.10 -14.26
N GLY A 489 16.53 -0.55 -13.40
CA GLY A 489 17.92 -0.13 -13.39
C GLY A 489 18.15 1.26 -12.78
N TYR A 490 19.29 1.86 -13.12
CA TYR A 490 19.57 3.27 -12.85
C TYR A 490 18.86 4.15 -13.88
N TYR A 491 18.81 5.46 -13.62
CA TYR A 491 18.24 6.41 -14.55
C TYR A 491 19.23 7.50 -14.93
N ILE A 492 19.07 8.05 -16.13
CA ILE A 492 19.81 9.22 -16.60
C ILE A 492 18.86 10.41 -16.60
N ARG A 493 19.16 11.41 -15.74
CA ARG A 493 18.42 12.68 -15.69
C ARG A 493 19.08 13.67 -16.65
N ARG A 494 18.27 14.39 -17.42
CA ARG A 494 18.71 15.52 -18.27
C ARG A 494 17.76 16.69 -18.03
N GLN A 495 18.30 17.88 -17.82
CA GLN A 495 17.51 19.07 -17.46
C GLN A 495 17.79 20.23 -18.42
N ALA A 496 16.78 21.01 -18.77
CA ALA A 496 16.89 22.12 -19.71
C ALA A 496 17.88 23.21 -19.23
N ASP A 497 17.88 23.53 -17.94
CA ASP A 497 18.80 24.48 -17.30
C ASP A 497 20.28 24.04 -17.35
N LYS A 498 20.52 22.74 -17.53
CA LYS A 498 21.84 22.13 -17.74
C LYS A 498 22.07 21.72 -19.18
N GLU A 499 21.35 22.35 -20.10
CA GLU A 499 21.40 22.09 -21.54
C GLU A 499 21.19 20.60 -21.91
N PHE A 500 20.38 19.89 -21.12
CA PHE A 500 20.13 18.45 -21.25
C PHE A 500 21.39 17.57 -21.26
N ARG A 501 22.41 17.95 -20.49
CA ARG A 501 23.57 17.09 -20.22
C ARG A 501 23.19 15.91 -19.33
N GLU A 502 23.81 14.76 -19.58
CA GLU A 502 23.59 13.54 -18.81
C GLU A 502 23.97 13.68 -17.32
N ALA A 503 23.09 13.23 -16.43
CA ALA A 503 23.36 13.09 -15.00
C ALA A 503 22.84 11.74 -14.50
N TYR A 504 23.75 10.81 -14.21
CA TYR A 504 23.43 9.47 -13.73
C TYR A 504 22.91 9.49 -12.30
N SER A 505 21.89 8.66 -12.02
CA SER A 505 21.40 8.46 -10.65
C SER A 505 22.36 7.62 -9.78
N ALA A 506 23.19 6.78 -10.41
CA ALA A 506 24.21 5.99 -9.76
C ALA A 506 25.62 6.61 -9.92
N PRO A 507 26.54 6.41 -8.96
CA PRO A 507 27.93 6.87 -9.09
C PRO A 507 28.63 6.22 -10.28
N ARG A 508 29.43 7.00 -11.03
CA ARG A 508 30.28 6.46 -12.12
C ARG A 508 31.32 5.43 -11.63
N ARG A 509 31.71 5.49 -10.36
CA ARG A 509 32.67 4.55 -9.74
C ARG A 509 32.01 3.20 -9.48
N GLY A 510 32.63 2.13 -9.99
CA GLY A 510 32.15 0.75 -9.83
C GLY A 510 31.28 0.23 -10.98
N ARG A 511 31.04 1.03 -12.02
CA ARG A 511 30.25 0.60 -13.19
C ARG A 511 30.85 -0.61 -13.92
N LEU A 512 32.17 -0.66 -14.08
CA LEU A 512 32.85 -1.81 -14.69
C LEU A 512 32.68 -3.09 -13.86
N ALA A 513 32.70 -2.97 -12.53
CA ALA A 513 32.40 -4.09 -11.64
C ALA A 513 30.97 -4.57 -11.85
N THR A 514 29.97 -3.67 -11.91
CA THR A 514 28.58 -4.06 -12.19
C THR A 514 28.41 -4.70 -13.57
N GLU A 515 29.10 -4.19 -14.58
CA GLU A 515 29.12 -4.74 -15.95
C GLU A 515 29.57 -6.20 -15.93
N TRP A 516 30.65 -6.49 -15.21
CA TRP A 516 31.13 -7.84 -15.03
C TRP A 516 30.18 -8.70 -14.19
N LEU A 517 29.73 -8.23 -13.02
CA LEU A 517 28.85 -9.01 -12.15
C LEU A 517 27.53 -9.39 -12.83
N ASP A 518 26.92 -8.47 -13.59
CA ASP A 518 25.69 -8.77 -14.31
C ASP A 518 25.94 -9.75 -15.47
N TRP A 519 27.11 -9.70 -16.11
CA TRP A 519 27.51 -10.69 -17.12
C TRP A 519 27.71 -12.07 -16.51
N VAL A 520 28.37 -12.17 -15.34
CA VAL A 520 28.55 -13.44 -14.64
C VAL A 520 27.20 -14.00 -14.19
N ALA A 521 26.33 -13.16 -13.63
CA ALA A 521 24.98 -13.53 -13.25
C ALA A 521 24.19 -14.08 -14.46
N HIS A 522 24.28 -13.40 -15.61
CA HIS A 522 23.62 -13.83 -16.85
C HIS A 522 24.19 -15.13 -17.42
N SER A 523 25.51 -15.24 -17.56
CA SER A 523 26.17 -16.40 -18.18
C SER A 523 26.09 -17.67 -17.35
N ARG A 524 26.01 -17.55 -16.02
CA ARG A 524 25.91 -18.69 -15.09
C ARG A 524 24.49 -18.94 -14.57
N ASP A 525 23.52 -18.10 -14.94
CA ASP A 525 22.16 -18.10 -14.39
C ASP A 525 22.12 -18.12 -12.85
N ILE A 526 22.89 -17.21 -12.23
CA ILE A 526 22.98 -17.08 -10.77
C ILE A 526 22.53 -15.70 -10.29
N VAL A 527 22.17 -15.62 -9.00
CA VAL A 527 21.80 -14.36 -8.34
C VAL A 527 23.00 -13.79 -7.59
N ILE A 528 23.53 -12.68 -8.07
CA ILE A 528 24.66 -12.00 -7.42
C ILE A 528 24.17 -10.73 -6.72
N ARG A 529 24.22 -10.73 -5.40
CA ARG A 529 24.00 -9.57 -4.53
C ARG A 529 25.20 -8.61 -4.62
N ASN A 530 24.97 -7.36 -5.00
CA ASN A 530 26.00 -6.31 -5.10
C ASN A 530 25.48 -4.96 -4.60
N LYS A 531 26.31 -3.92 -4.60
CA LYS A 531 25.97 -2.59 -4.08
C LYS A 531 24.91 -1.81 -4.86
N PHE A 532 24.69 -2.20 -6.12
CA PHE A 532 23.80 -1.51 -7.04
C PHE A 532 22.42 -2.13 -7.04
N ASN A 533 22.32 -3.47 -6.99
CA ASN A 533 21.04 -4.17 -6.90
C ASN A 533 20.60 -4.42 -5.44
N SER A 534 21.54 -4.38 -4.48
CA SER A 534 21.27 -4.68 -3.08
C SER A 534 22.16 -3.92 -2.08
N ILE A 535 22.08 -4.29 -0.80
CA ILE A 535 23.03 -3.89 0.23
C ILE A 535 24.26 -4.78 0.09
N GLU A 536 25.48 -4.23 -0.04
CA GLU A 536 26.71 -5.03 -0.12
C GLU A 536 26.82 -6.05 1.03
N LYS A 537 27.22 -7.28 0.68
CA LYS A 537 27.55 -8.31 1.65
C LYS A 537 28.88 -7.95 2.33
N ARG A 538 28.97 -8.20 3.64
CA ARG A 538 30.20 -8.02 4.42
C ARG A 538 30.65 -9.36 4.99
N ILE A 539 31.91 -9.70 4.79
CA ILE A 539 32.44 -11.04 5.10
C ILE A 539 33.43 -10.98 6.26
N GLY A 540 33.32 -12.01 7.11
CA GLY A 540 34.25 -12.33 8.17
C GLY A 540 34.31 -11.32 9.33
N ARG A 541 35.25 -11.55 10.25
CA ARG A 541 35.55 -10.66 11.39
C ARG A 541 35.96 -9.24 10.96
N ARG A 542 36.59 -9.05 9.81
CA ARG A 542 37.03 -7.74 9.30
C ARG A 542 35.91 -6.92 8.65
N GLN A 543 34.70 -7.47 8.49
CA GLN A 543 33.53 -6.82 7.87
C GLN A 543 33.83 -6.25 6.47
N VAL A 544 34.63 -7.01 5.71
CA VAL A 544 35.10 -6.64 4.39
C VAL A 544 33.92 -6.59 3.43
N PRO A 545 33.62 -5.43 2.81
CA PRO A 545 32.61 -5.38 1.76
C PRO A 545 33.13 -6.13 0.54
N VAL A 546 32.26 -6.94 -0.07
CA VAL A 546 32.57 -7.63 -1.32
C VAL A 546 31.76 -7.05 -2.48
N ASP A 547 32.36 -7.01 -3.67
CA ASP A 547 31.69 -6.45 -4.86
C ASP A 547 30.44 -7.25 -5.25
N GLY A 548 30.51 -8.58 -5.19
CA GLY A 548 29.39 -9.49 -5.44
C GLY A 548 29.40 -10.70 -4.52
N PHE A 549 28.20 -11.18 -4.16
CA PHE A 549 28.01 -12.40 -3.37
C PHE A 549 26.83 -13.22 -3.87
N CYS A 550 27.02 -14.52 -4.08
CA CYS A 550 25.94 -15.45 -4.41
C CYS A 550 25.62 -16.32 -3.21
N SER A 551 24.44 -16.14 -2.60
CA SER A 551 24.05 -16.93 -1.42
C SER A 551 23.82 -18.41 -1.74
N ALA A 552 23.39 -18.73 -2.97
CA ALA A 552 23.11 -20.10 -3.38
C ALA A 552 24.38 -20.95 -3.54
N THR A 553 25.48 -20.34 -4.01
CA THR A 553 26.76 -21.04 -4.22
C THR A 553 27.78 -20.78 -3.13
N GLY A 554 27.55 -19.79 -2.26
CA GLY A 554 28.54 -19.32 -1.29
C GLY A 554 29.76 -18.65 -1.93
N GLU A 555 29.67 -18.24 -3.20
CA GLU A 555 30.78 -17.62 -3.93
C GLU A 555 30.82 -16.10 -3.72
N ILE A 556 32.04 -15.59 -3.62
CA ILE A 556 32.35 -14.15 -3.61
C ILE A 556 32.93 -13.77 -4.96
N PHE A 557 32.50 -12.63 -5.49
CA PHE A 557 33.02 -12.03 -6.71
C PHE A 557 33.70 -10.71 -6.38
N GLN A 558 35.00 -10.59 -6.66
CA GLN A 558 35.79 -9.37 -6.42
C GLN A 558 36.28 -8.76 -7.73
N PHE A 559 36.01 -7.48 -7.94
CA PHE A 559 36.44 -6.76 -9.12
C PHE A 559 37.60 -5.82 -8.79
N HIS A 560 38.75 -6.05 -9.42
CA HIS A 560 39.93 -5.27 -9.16
C HIS A 560 40.17 -4.21 -10.23
N GLY A 561 39.93 -2.94 -9.87
CA GLY A 561 40.33 -1.81 -10.69
C GLY A 561 41.86 -1.73 -10.77
N CYS A 562 42.45 -1.94 -11.96
CA CYS A 562 43.91 -2.06 -12.12
C CYS A 562 44.65 -0.86 -11.54
N PHE A 563 44.14 0.36 -11.76
CA PHE A 563 44.68 1.59 -11.20
C PHE A 563 44.63 1.63 -9.66
N TRP A 564 43.57 1.11 -9.04
CA TRP A 564 43.33 1.23 -7.59
C TRP A 564 43.99 0.11 -6.77
N HIS A 565 44.15 -1.07 -7.37
CA HIS A 565 44.70 -2.27 -6.76
C HIS A 565 46.07 -2.66 -7.33
N GLY A 566 46.75 -1.75 -8.05
CA GLY A 566 48.16 -1.93 -8.35
C GLY A 566 48.51 -2.99 -9.39
N HIS A 567 47.60 -3.40 -10.27
CA HIS A 567 47.86 -4.47 -11.26
C HIS A 567 49.04 -4.13 -12.18
N ASP A 568 49.83 -5.11 -12.62
CA ASP A 568 50.90 -4.90 -13.61
C ASP A 568 50.34 -5.08 -15.01
N CYS A 569 49.93 -4.00 -15.67
CA CYS A 569 49.37 -4.11 -17.01
C CYS A 569 49.48 -2.79 -17.78
N CYS A 570 49.06 -2.82 -19.04
CA CYS A 570 49.02 -1.65 -19.92
C CYS A 570 48.18 -0.46 -19.39
N LEU A 571 47.32 -0.64 -18.39
CA LEU A 571 46.53 0.45 -17.78
C LEU A 571 47.28 1.22 -16.69
N THR A 572 48.40 0.68 -16.22
CA THR A 572 49.18 1.14 -15.06
C THR A 572 50.66 1.25 -15.37
N GLU A 573 51.04 1.01 -16.62
CA GLU A 573 52.40 1.13 -17.13
C GLU A 573 52.97 2.53 -16.84
N GLY A 574 54.17 2.57 -16.26
CA GLY A 574 54.85 3.80 -15.86
C GLY A 574 54.38 4.45 -14.56
N LEU A 575 53.51 3.80 -13.78
CA LEU A 575 53.10 4.27 -12.45
C LEU A 575 53.73 3.44 -11.32
N ASP A 576 54.72 3.99 -10.64
CA ASP A 576 55.30 3.35 -9.44
C ASP A 576 54.44 3.61 -8.18
N THR A 577 53.74 4.75 -8.14
CA THR A 577 52.90 5.20 -7.02
C THR A 577 51.51 5.59 -7.53
N ASN A 578 50.46 5.20 -6.84
CA ASN A 578 49.10 5.65 -7.12
C ASN A 578 48.94 7.12 -6.68
N PRO A 579 48.76 8.08 -7.62
CA PRO A 579 48.75 9.51 -7.29
C PRO A 579 47.51 9.94 -6.49
N ARG A 580 46.46 9.11 -6.42
CA ARG A 580 45.24 9.39 -5.64
C ARG A 580 45.25 8.75 -4.25
N ARG A 581 45.84 7.56 -4.11
CA ARG A 581 45.99 6.92 -2.80
C ARG A 581 47.25 7.38 -2.07
N GLN A 582 48.19 8.02 -2.78
CA GLN A 582 49.51 8.40 -2.27
C GLN A 582 50.28 7.18 -1.70
N LYS A 583 50.14 6.03 -2.37
CA LYS A 583 50.73 4.74 -1.98
C LYS A 583 51.41 4.05 -3.17
N PRO A 584 52.51 3.31 -2.96
CA PRO A 584 53.11 2.47 -4.00
C PRO A 584 52.09 1.52 -4.65
N MET A 585 52.22 1.31 -5.95
CA MET A 585 51.36 0.36 -6.68
C MET A 585 51.56 -1.08 -6.19
N ALA A 586 52.81 -1.45 -5.85
CA ALA A 586 53.13 -2.76 -5.26
C ALA A 586 52.42 -2.99 -3.92
N GLU A 587 52.37 -1.98 -3.04
CA GLU A 587 51.66 -2.06 -1.77
C GLU A 587 50.15 -2.24 -1.98
N SER A 588 49.56 -1.50 -2.93
CA SER A 588 48.12 -1.64 -3.25
C SER A 588 47.78 -3.03 -3.83
N ARG A 589 48.73 -3.68 -4.50
CA ARG A 589 48.60 -5.05 -5.03
C ARG A 589 48.64 -6.07 -3.90
N GLU A 590 49.56 -5.90 -2.96
CA GLU A 590 49.65 -6.79 -1.80
C GLU A 590 48.40 -6.66 -0.91
N GLU A 591 47.91 -5.44 -0.65
CA GLU A 591 46.64 -5.22 0.08
C GLU A 591 45.46 -5.97 -0.55
N ALA A 592 45.37 -5.97 -1.89
CA ALA A 592 44.31 -6.68 -2.60
C ALA A 592 44.44 -8.21 -2.47
N LYS A 593 45.67 -8.72 -2.53
CA LYS A 593 45.98 -10.14 -2.37
C LYS A 593 45.68 -10.62 -0.94
N GLU A 594 46.14 -9.89 0.08
CA GLU A 594 45.85 -10.16 1.49
C GLU A 594 44.34 -10.18 1.76
N MET A 595 43.58 -9.29 1.09
CA MET A 595 42.14 -9.27 1.18
C MET A 595 41.50 -10.55 0.62
N THR A 596 41.93 -10.97 -0.56
CA THR A 596 41.44 -12.21 -1.17
C THR A 596 41.81 -13.43 -0.32
N GLU A 597 43.04 -13.51 0.17
CA GLU A 597 43.50 -14.59 1.07
C GLU A 597 42.66 -14.63 2.36
N TYR A 598 42.35 -13.46 2.93
CA TYR A 598 41.46 -13.36 4.09
C TYR A 598 40.06 -13.93 3.80
N LEU A 599 39.46 -13.57 2.67
CA LEU A 599 38.13 -14.06 2.29
C LEU A 599 38.12 -15.58 2.06
N ARG A 600 39.16 -16.13 1.43
CA ARG A 600 39.35 -17.58 1.28
C ARG A 600 39.55 -18.27 2.64
N GLY A 601 40.29 -17.64 3.55
CA GLY A 601 40.51 -18.12 4.92
C GLY A 601 39.24 -18.16 5.78
N GLU A 602 38.23 -17.34 5.46
CA GLU A 602 36.89 -17.41 6.09
C GLU A 602 36.00 -18.51 5.47
N GLY A 603 36.53 -19.34 4.57
CA GLY A 603 35.85 -20.51 4.01
C GLY A 603 35.09 -20.27 2.70
N TYR A 604 35.26 -19.10 2.06
CA TYR A 604 34.54 -18.76 0.84
C TYR A 604 35.37 -19.05 -0.43
N ASN A 605 34.69 -19.45 -1.49
CA ASN A 605 35.28 -19.47 -2.83
C ASN A 605 35.26 -18.05 -3.42
N VAL A 606 36.44 -17.49 -3.73
CA VAL A 606 36.59 -16.11 -4.22
C VAL A 606 37.01 -16.11 -5.69
N ILE A 607 36.14 -15.58 -6.54
CA ILE A 607 36.31 -15.39 -7.98
C ILE A 607 36.71 -13.93 -8.22
N GLU A 608 37.85 -13.73 -8.88
CA GLU A 608 38.45 -12.41 -9.08
C GLU A 608 38.40 -12.01 -10.57
N MET A 609 38.25 -10.71 -10.85
CA MET A 609 38.33 -10.15 -12.19
C MET A 609 39.08 -8.83 -12.19
N TRP A 610 40.11 -8.71 -13.00
CA TRP A 610 40.86 -7.46 -13.15
C TRP A 610 40.28 -6.57 -14.27
N GLU A 611 40.41 -5.24 -14.11
CA GLU A 611 39.89 -4.27 -15.07
C GLU A 611 40.41 -4.48 -16.49
N CYS A 612 41.69 -4.81 -16.67
CA CYS A 612 42.26 -5.07 -18.00
C CYS A 612 41.68 -6.32 -18.65
N GLN A 613 41.50 -7.39 -17.86
CA GLN A 613 40.88 -8.65 -18.31
C GLN A 613 39.43 -8.42 -18.72
N TRP A 614 38.67 -7.67 -17.91
CA TRP A 614 37.31 -7.31 -18.25
C TRP A 614 37.24 -6.46 -19.52
N LYS A 615 38.12 -5.47 -19.69
CA LYS A 615 38.19 -4.66 -20.93
C LYS A 615 38.48 -5.50 -22.17
N GLU A 616 39.24 -6.57 -22.04
CA GLU A 616 39.53 -7.49 -23.13
C GLU A 616 38.33 -8.40 -23.42
N LEU A 617 37.70 -8.97 -22.39
CA LEU A 617 36.45 -9.72 -22.49
C LEU A 617 35.32 -8.90 -23.15
N LYS A 618 35.24 -7.60 -22.86
CA LYS A 618 34.26 -6.70 -23.51
C LYS A 618 34.39 -6.61 -25.03
N ARG A 619 35.52 -7.02 -25.61
CA ARG A 619 35.74 -7.06 -27.06
C ARG A 619 35.23 -8.34 -27.70
N THR A 620 34.86 -9.36 -26.92
CA THR A 620 34.22 -10.57 -27.47
C THR A 620 32.81 -10.24 -27.94
N LYS A 621 32.35 -10.93 -28.99
CA LYS A 621 31.02 -10.68 -29.58
C LYS A 621 29.90 -10.88 -28.56
N GLU A 622 30.00 -11.91 -27.72
CA GLU A 622 28.99 -12.29 -26.73
C GLU A 622 28.82 -11.23 -25.63
N VAL A 623 29.94 -10.81 -25.00
CA VAL A 623 29.90 -9.80 -23.94
C VAL A 623 29.50 -8.44 -24.51
N CYS A 624 29.99 -8.08 -25.71
CA CYS A 624 29.60 -6.84 -26.34
C CYS A 624 28.09 -6.79 -26.61
N ALA A 625 27.52 -7.86 -27.16
CA ALA A 625 26.08 -7.96 -27.40
C ALA A 625 25.27 -7.86 -26.09
N PHE A 626 25.71 -8.53 -25.03
CA PHE A 626 25.08 -8.44 -23.71
C PHE A 626 25.11 -7.00 -23.15
N LEU A 627 26.27 -6.34 -23.21
CA LEU A 627 26.41 -4.99 -22.67
C LEU A 627 25.66 -3.95 -23.47
N ASP A 628 25.50 -4.12 -24.79
CA ASP A 628 24.67 -3.23 -25.60
C ASP A 628 23.19 -3.37 -25.26
N GLY A 629 22.72 -4.59 -24.93
CA GLY A 629 21.37 -4.81 -24.40
C GLY A 629 21.11 -4.24 -23.00
N ARG A 630 22.17 -3.79 -22.30
CA ARG A 630 22.09 -3.25 -20.94
C ARG A 630 22.02 -1.72 -20.91
N LYS A 631 22.49 -1.04 -21.95
CA LYS A 631 22.56 0.43 -21.98
C LYS A 631 21.18 1.02 -22.26
N THR A 632 20.92 2.21 -21.74
CA THR A 632 19.81 3.00 -22.28
C THR A 632 20.17 3.47 -23.69
N PRO A 633 19.20 3.63 -24.61
CA PRO A 633 19.51 3.99 -26.00
C PRO A 633 20.30 5.30 -26.11
N THR A 634 20.06 6.24 -25.20
CA THR A 634 20.74 7.55 -25.23
C THR A 634 21.95 7.64 -24.29
N GLU A 635 22.39 6.51 -23.70
CA GLU A 635 23.47 6.50 -22.71
C GLU A 635 24.80 7.07 -23.21
N ASN A 636 25.11 6.86 -24.49
CA ASN A 636 26.34 7.38 -25.11
C ASN A 636 26.19 8.84 -25.58
N SER A 637 25.02 9.45 -25.39
CA SER A 637 24.74 10.84 -25.79
C SER A 637 24.98 11.79 -24.61
N TYR A 638 26.13 12.46 -24.62
CA TYR A 638 26.51 13.44 -23.59
C TYR A 638 25.48 14.57 -23.43
N LYS A 639 24.91 15.02 -24.56
CA LYS A 639 23.93 16.12 -24.64
C LYS A 639 22.83 15.74 -25.62
N MET A 640 21.60 16.18 -25.34
CA MET A 640 20.45 16.03 -26.24
C MET A 640 19.78 17.37 -26.49
N SER A 641 19.09 17.51 -27.62
CA SER A 641 18.16 18.63 -27.82
C SER A 641 16.74 18.21 -27.47
N GLU A 642 15.89 19.16 -27.13
CA GLU A 642 14.46 18.92 -26.91
C GLU A 642 13.81 18.22 -28.12
N LYS A 643 14.13 18.65 -29.34
CA LYS A 643 13.65 18.02 -30.57
C LYS A 643 14.09 16.55 -30.69
N LYS A 644 15.33 16.23 -30.30
CA LYS A 644 15.84 14.84 -30.30
C LYS A 644 15.13 14.00 -29.26
N ILE A 645 14.92 14.54 -28.04
CA ILE A 645 14.17 13.86 -26.98
C ILE A 645 12.77 13.48 -27.46
N LEU A 646 12.01 14.44 -28.00
CA LEU A 646 10.64 14.18 -28.48
C LEU A 646 10.62 13.21 -29.67
N LEU A 647 11.61 13.29 -30.57
CA LEU A 647 11.77 12.34 -31.67
C LEU A 647 12.04 10.92 -31.15
N ASP A 648 12.89 10.77 -30.14
CA ASP A 648 13.23 9.47 -29.56
C ASP A 648 12.06 8.86 -28.82
N VAL A 649 11.25 9.68 -28.13
CA VAL A 649 9.98 9.23 -27.54
C VAL A 649 9.03 8.71 -28.62
N ARG A 650 8.88 9.41 -29.75
CA ARG A 650 8.03 8.96 -30.86
C ARG A 650 8.52 7.66 -31.52
N LYS A 651 9.83 7.42 -31.51
CA LYS A 651 10.48 6.25 -32.14
C LYS A 651 10.74 5.10 -31.16
N ASP A 652 10.21 5.18 -29.94
CA ASP A 652 10.45 4.22 -28.85
C ASP A 652 11.95 4.02 -28.52
N ALA A 653 12.79 5.01 -28.88
CA ALA A 653 14.21 5.06 -28.57
C ALA A 653 14.50 5.79 -27.24
N PHE A 654 13.46 6.15 -26.48
CA PHE A 654 13.58 6.73 -25.15
C PHE A 654 12.45 6.23 -24.26
N PHE A 655 12.80 5.51 -23.19
CA PHE A 655 11.85 5.00 -22.21
C PHE A 655 12.06 5.68 -20.86
N GLY A 656 11.02 6.24 -20.28
CA GLY A 656 11.13 6.93 -19.00
C GLY A 656 10.02 7.94 -18.74
N VAL A 657 10.38 9.10 -18.20
CA VAL A 657 9.43 10.19 -17.92
C VAL A 657 9.93 11.53 -18.44
N VAL A 658 8.99 12.38 -18.82
CA VAL A 658 9.21 13.73 -19.35
C VAL A 658 8.37 14.72 -18.56
N GLU A 659 9.00 15.73 -17.95
CA GLU A 659 8.31 16.89 -17.39
C GLU A 659 8.17 17.94 -18.50
N CYS A 660 6.94 18.26 -18.87
CA CYS A 660 6.66 19.15 -20.00
C CYS A 660 5.40 19.99 -19.83
N ASP A 661 5.29 21.02 -20.66
CA ASP A 661 4.03 21.68 -20.98
C ASP A 661 3.45 21.00 -22.22
N ILE A 662 2.15 20.69 -22.19
CA ILE A 662 1.43 20.02 -23.28
C ILE A 662 0.03 20.59 -23.42
N GLU A 663 -0.45 20.73 -24.66
CA GLU A 663 -1.78 21.26 -24.96
C GLU A 663 -2.44 20.53 -26.13
N VAL A 664 -3.78 20.49 -26.10
CA VAL A 664 -4.62 20.15 -27.25
C VAL A 664 -4.73 21.39 -28.15
N PRO A 665 -4.26 21.32 -29.41
CA PRO A 665 -4.41 22.43 -30.37
C PRO A 665 -5.87 22.80 -30.61
N GLU A 666 -6.14 24.07 -30.94
CA GLU A 666 -7.49 24.61 -31.12
C GLU A 666 -8.38 23.75 -32.04
N HIS A 667 -7.86 23.37 -33.21
CA HIS A 667 -8.58 22.58 -34.21
C HIS A 667 -8.93 21.16 -33.74
N LEU A 668 -8.32 20.65 -32.66
CA LEU A 668 -8.60 19.33 -32.07
C LEU A 668 -9.46 19.43 -30.80
N ARG A 669 -9.76 20.63 -30.29
CA ARG A 669 -10.51 20.77 -29.03
C ARG A 669 -11.89 20.13 -29.09
N ALA A 670 -12.57 20.24 -30.23
CA ALA A 670 -13.87 19.60 -30.44
C ALA A 670 -13.76 18.06 -30.39
N HIS A 671 -12.71 17.47 -30.98
CA HIS A 671 -12.47 16.03 -30.97
C HIS A 671 -12.26 15.48 -29.55
N PHE A 672 -11.59 16.25 -28.69
CA PHE A 672 -11.30 15.89 -27.30
C PHE A 672 -12.35 16.41 -26.29
N ALA A 673 -13.43 17.07 -26.72
CA ALA A 673 -14.34 17.79 -25.83
C ALA A 673 -15.14 16.88 -24.90
N GLU A 674 -15.58 15.71 -25.37
CA GLU A 674 -16.28 14.77 -24.50
C GLU A 674 -15.32 14.26 -23.42
N MET A 675 -14.15 13.73 -23.81
CA MET A 675 -13.12 13.22 -22.90
C MET A 675 -11.80 13.99 -23.03
N PRO A 676 -11.61 15.11 -22.30
CA PRO A 676 -10.33 15.80 -22.29
C PRO A 676 -9.20 14.87 -21.82
N PRO A 677 -8.14 14.68 -22.62
CA PRO A 677 -7.24 13.53 -22.47
C PRO A 677 -6.24 13.70 -21.31
N ILE A 678 -5.97 14.93 -20.86
CA ILE A 678 -4.92 15.21 -19.86
C ILE A 678 -5.53 15.17 -18.45
N PHE A 679 -5.31 14.07 -17.73
CA PHE A 679 -5.78 13.90 -16.36
C PHE A 679 -4.84 14.51 -15.31
N LYS A 680 -5.29 15.57 -14.63
CA LYS A 680 -4.51 16.28 -13.60
C LYS A 680 -5.35 16.65 -12.37
N ASN A 681 -4.66 16.84 -11.23
CA ASN A 681 -5.27 17.42 -10.04
C ASN A 681 -5.13 18.94 -10.08
N CYS A 682 -6.22 19.68 -9.99
CA CYS A 682 -6.25 21.14 -9.86
C CYS A 682 -7.21 21.56 -8.74
N ASP A 683 -7.09 22.81 -8.30
CA ASP A 683 -8.08 23.43 -7.42
C ASP A 683 -9.21 24.00 -8.29
N ILE A 684 -10.44 23.56 -8.02
CA ILE A 684 -11.64 24.03 -8.72
C ILE A 684 -12.31 25.08 -7.84
N SER A 685 -12.44 26.30 -8.37
CA SER A 685 -13.16 27.42 -7.77
C SER A 685 -14.62 27.46 -8.23
N ILE A 686 -15.41 28.33 -7.61
CA ILE A 686 -16.82 28.53 -7.98
C ILE A 686 -16.98 29.16 -9.37
N ASP A 687 -15.94 29.83 -9.88
CA ASP A 687 -15.96 30.46 -11.21
C ASP A 687 -15.67 29.47 -12.34
N ASP A 688 -15.09 28.30 -12.02
CA ASP A 688 -14.70 27.29 -13.02
C ASP A 688 -15.86 26.36 -13.43
N ILE A 689 -16.89 26.23 -12.59
CA ILE A 689 -17.93 25.18 -12.70
C ILE A 689 -19.11 25.53 -13.63
N GLY A 690 -19.03 26.67 -14.33
CA GLY A 690 -20.08 27.17 -15.21
C GLY A 690 -21.23 27.87 -14.46
N PRO A 691 -22.04 28.68 -15.17
CA PRO A 691 -23.03 29.57 -14.55
C PRO A 691 -24.13 28.81 -13.79
N PHE A 692 -24.60 27.68 -14.33
CA PHE A 692 -25.69 26.90 -13.74
C PHE A 692 -25.30 26.29 -12.38
N MET A 693 -24.14 25.63 -12.28
CA MET A 693 -23.67 25.07 -11.01
C MET A 693 -23.19 26.14 -10.03
N LYS A 694 -22.68 27.27 -10.52
CA LYS A 694 -22.36 28.44 -9.67
C LYS A 694 -23.61 28.96 -8.96
N GLN A 695 -24.70 29.21 -9.68
CA GLN A 695 -25.97 29.63 -9.09
C GLN A 695 -26.50 28.60 -8.07
N HIS A 696 -26.41 27.31 -8.41
CA HIS A 696 -26.81 26.24 -7.48
C HIS A 696 -25.97 26.24 -6.20
N ALA A 697 -24.65 26.41 -6.32
CA ALA A 697 -23.72 26.45 -5.20
C ALA A 697 -24.00 27.65 -4.28
N GLU A 698 -24.20 28.85 -4.85
CA GLU A 698 -24.52 30.08 -4.11
C GLU A 698 -25.85 29.94 -3.35
N THR A 699 -26.88 29.41 -4.00
CA THR A 699 -28.22 29.21 -3.41
C THR A 699 -28.19 28.28 -2.19
N HIS A 700 -27.32 27.27 -2.20
CA HIS A 700 -27.24 26.25 -1.15
C HIS A 700 -26.05 26.44 -0.20
N GLY A 701 -25.27 27.52 -0.34
CA GLY A 701 -24.08 27.79 0.48
C GLY A 701 -22.98 26.73 0.34
N ILE A 702 -22.82 26.14 -0.85
CA ILE A 702 -21.85 25.07 -1.14
C ILE A 702 -20.60 25.67 -1.80
N MET A 703 -19.44 25.04 -1.62
CA MET A 703 -18.17 25.43 -2.27
C MET A 703 -17.68 26.86 -1.91
N SER A 704 -17.66 27.18 -0.61
CA SER A 704 -17.08 28.45 -0.12
C SER A 704 -15.55 28.55 -0.29
N LYS A 705 -14.87 27.46 -0.63
CA LYS A 705 -13.42 27.39 -0.86
C LYS A 705 -13.13 26.51 -2.08
N PRO A 706 -12.05 26.80 -2.84
CA PRO A 706 -11.61 25.94 -3.91
C PRO A 706 -11.41 24.49 -3.46
N ARG A 707 -11.80 23.54 -4.30
CA ARG A 707 -11.73 22.10 -4.00
C ARG A 707 -10.74 21.41 -4.94
N ARG A 708 -9.66 20.88 -4.37
CA ARG A 708 -8.72 20.05 -5.12
C ARG A 708 -9.37 18.78 -5.64
N SER A 709 -9.39 18.60 -6.96
CA SER A 709 -10.05 17.46 -7.62
C SER A 709 -9.27 16.99 -8.86
N LEU A 710 -9.44 15.71 -9.19
CA LEU A 710 -8.98 15.14 -10.45
C LEU A 710 -10.00 15.38 -11.55
N ILE A 711 -9.56 16.02 -12.65
CA ILE A 711 -10.34 16.34 -13.84
C ILE A 711 -9.62 15.89 -15.12
N GLY A 712 -10.34 15.83 -16.23
CA GLY A 712 -9.74 15.88 -17.57
C GLY A 712 -9.56 17.34 -17.97
N SER A 713 -8.43 17.66 -18.61
CA SER A 713 -8.07 19.00 -19.07
C SER A 713 -7.57 18.98 -20.52
N MET A 714 -7.65 20.14 -21.18
CA MET A 714 -7.10 20.37 -22.52
C MET A 714 -5.62 20.74 -22.51
N PHE A 715 -5.02 20.98 -21.33
CA PHE A 715 -3.61 21.31 -21.21
C PHE A 715 -3.01 20.85 -19.87
N GLY A 716 -1.70 20.71 -19.83
CA GLY A 716 -0.92 20.44 -18.63
C GLY A 716 0.32 21.33 -18.61
N GLN A 717 0.58 21.98 -17.48
CA GLN A 717 1.79 22.76 -17.27
C GLN A 717 2.70 22.03 -16.28
N LYS A 718 3.97 21.88 -16.61
CA LYS A 718 4.96 21.11 -15.83
C LYS A 718 4.42 19.74 -15.39
N ILE A 719 3.68 19.09 -16.27
CA ILE A 719 3.14 17.76 -16.00
C ILE A 719 4.22 16.72 -16.25
N LEU A 720 4.34 15.74 -15.35
CA LEU A 720 5.19 14.59 -15.54
C LEU A 720 4.40 13.48 -16.24
N LEU A 721 4.89 13.04 -17.40
CA LEU A 721 4.27 12.00 -18.22
C LEU A 721 5.23 10.85 -18.44
N ALA A 722 4.73 9.61 -18.34
CA ALA A 722 5.47 8.45 -18.82
C ALA A 722 5.52 8.47 -20.35
N THR A 723 6.65 8.05 -20.92
CA THR A 723 6.89 8.14 -22.37
C THR A 723 5.86 7.38 -23.22
N PRO A 724 5.29 6.23 -22.82
CA PRO A 724 4.22 5.59 -23.60
C PRO A 724 2.96 6.46 -23.73
N LEU A 725 2.53 7.11 -22.63
CA LEU A 725 1.36 8.01 -22.66
C LEU A 725 1.68 9.29 -23.45
N LEU A 726 2.88 9.84 -23.28
CA LEU A 726 3.30 11.03 -24.03
C LEU A 726 3.40 10.75 -25.53
N LYS A 727 3.90 9.57 -25.93
CA LYS A 727 3.92 9.13 -27.32
C LYS A 727 2.50 9.10 -27.87
N TRP A 728 1.57 8.44 -27.18
CA TRP A 728 0.17 8.39 -27.58
C TRP A 728 -0.44 9.79 -27.77
N TYR A 729 -0.19 10.72 -26.83
CA TYR A 729 -0.63 12.11 -26.98
C TYR A 729 -0.08 12.77 -28.25
N MET A 730 1.21 12.62 -28.53
CA MET A 730 1.83 13.22 -29.71
C MET A 730 1.34 12.59 -31.02
N ASP A 731 1.08 11.29 -31.03
CA ASP A 731 0.53 10.57 -32.18
C ASP A 731 -0.91 11.03 -32.48
N HIS A 732 -1.66 11.43 -31.44
CA HIS A 732 -3.00 12.03 -31.53
C HIS A 732 -3.00 13.55 -31.72
N GLY A 733 -1.85 14.14 -32.06
CA GLY A 733 -1.75 15.55 -32.44
C GLY A 733 -1.61 16.55 -31.30
N LEU A 734 -1.54 16.12 -30.03
CA LEU A 734 -1.22 17.02 -28.93
C LEU A 734 0.19 17.58 -29.08
N LYS A 735 0.37 18.83 -28.65
CA LYS A 735 1.61 19.56 -28.81
C LYS A 735 2.32 19.73 -27.48
N VAL A 736 3.53 19.19 -27.39
CA VAL A 736 4.48 19.56 -26.34
C VAL A 736 5.05 20.94 -26.70
N THR A 737 4.86 21.91 -25.83
CA THR A 737 5.33 23.29 -26.04
C THR A 737 6.66 23.57 -25.36
N ARG A 738 7.00 22.78 -24.33
CA ARG A 738 8.27 22.90 -23.60
C ARG A 738 8.63 21.63 -22.84
N VAL A 739 9.89 21.22 -22.90
CA VAL A 739 10.46 20.18 -22.02
C VAL A 739 11.34 20.80 -20.94
N TYR A 740 11.11 20.45 -19.68
CA TYR A 740 11.89 20.94 -18.53
C TYR A 740 12.99 19.98 -18.12
N GLN A 741 12.67 18.69 -18.06
CA GLN A 741 13.61 17.62 -17.73
C GLN A 741 13.06 16.27 -18.13
N VAL A 742 13.97 15.30 -18.26
CA VAL A 742 13.64 13.90 -18.54
C VAL A 742 14.45 12.97 -17.64
N LEU A 743 13.86 11.82 -17.32
CA LEU A 743 14.53 10.72 -16.66
C LEU A 743 14.35 9.48 -17.53
N GLU A 744 15.45 8.92 -18.03
CA GLU A 744 15.49 7.73 -18.88
C GLU A 744 15.80 6.49 -18.05
N TYR A 745 15.13 5.37 -18.32
CA TYR A 745 15.27 4.09 -17.64
C TYR A 745 15.44 2.95 -18.66
N ILE A 746 15.72 1.74 -18.15
CA ILE A 746 15.73 0.52 -18.96
C ILE A 746 14.33 -0.13 -18.91
N PRO A 747 13.61 -0.24 -20.04
CA PRO A 747 12.30 -0.89 -20.09
C PRO A 747 12.44 -2.40 -19.94
N LYS A 748 11.69 -2.99 -19.00
CA LYS A 748 11.53 -4.45 -18.89
C LYS A 748 10.12 -4.80 -18.41
N LYS A 749 9.51 -5.83 -18.99
CA LYS A 749 8.27 -6.48 -18.50
C LYS A 749 8.52 -7.41 -17.30
N CYS A 750 9.26 -6.93 -16.29
CA CYS A 750 9.74 -7.76 -15.19
C CYS A 750 8.64 -8.33 -14.27
N PHE A 751 7.42 -7.76 -14.30
CA PHE A 751 6.29 -8.27 -13.51
C PHE A 751 5.24 -9.04 -14.34
N GLU A 752 5.50 -9.31 -15.63
CA GLU A 752 4.64 -10.17 -16.44
C GLU A 752 4.44 -11.57 -15.83
N PRO A 753 5.48 -12.28 -15.32
CA PRO A 753 5.30 -13.57 -14.66
C PRO A 753 4.41 -13.50 -13.41
N PHE A 754 4.51 -12.41 -12.65
CA PHE A 754 3.66 -12.16 -11.48
C PHE A 754 2.19 -11.99 -11.90
N GLY A 755 1.92 -11.17 -12.92
CA GLY A 755 0.57 -10.95 -13.45
C GLY A 755 -0.06 -12.20 -14.05
N GLN A 756 0.75 -13.04 -14.70
CA GLN A 756 0.32 -14.33 -15.25
C GLN A 756 -0.09 -15.30 -14.12
N LYS A 757 0.72 -15.44 -13.06
CA LYS A 757 0.37 -16.27 -11.88
C LYS A 757 -0.95 -15.85 -11.24
N VAL A 758 -1.20 -14.55 -11.10
CA VAL A 758 -2.48 -14.02 -10.59
C VAL A 758 -3.64 -14.39 -11.52
N SER A 759 -3.46 -14.24 -12.83
CA SER A 759 -4.51 -14.54 -13.82
C SER A 759 -4.81 -16.05 -13.88
N ASP A 760 -3.78 -16.89 -13.83
CA ASP A 760 -3.90 -18.35 -13.85
C ASP A 760 -4.57 -18.89 -12.61
N ALA A 761 -4.25 -18.36 -11.42
CA ALA A 761 -4.96 -18.69 -10.19
C ALA A 761 -6.45 -18.35 -10.29
N ARG A 762 -6.79 -17.21 -10.91
CA ARG A 762 -8.20 -16.82 -11.14
C ARG A 762 -8.91 -17.72 -12.15
N ARG A 763 -8.24 -18.12 -13.23
CA ARG A 763 -8.76 -19.09 -14.21
C ARG A 763 -8.99 -20.45 -13.57
N ALA A 764 -8.06 -20.91 -12.72
CA ALA A 764 -8.19 -22.17 -12.00
C ALA A 764 -9.39 -22.15 -11.02
N GLY A 765 -9.59 -21.04 -10.30
CA GLY A 765 -10.75 -20.87 -9.41
C GLY A 765 -12.09 -20.74 -10.13
N ASP A 766 -12.11 -20.36 -11.41
CA ASP A 766 -13.33 -20.40 -12.24
C ASP A 766 -13.67 -21.83 -12.70
N LYS A 767 -12.69 -22.75 -12.75
CA LYS A 767 -12.87 -24.16 -13.16
C LYS A 767 -13.14 -25.10 -11.98
N ASP A 768 -12.60 -24.78 -10.81
CA ASP A 768 -12.62 -25.62 -9.61
C ASP A 768 -12.99 -24.77 -8.40
N ASP A 769 -14.18 -25.03 -7.83
CA ASP A 769 -14.71 -24.29 -6.68
C ASP A 769 -13.76 -24.35 -5.46
N LYS A 770 -12.98 -25.43 -5.31
CA LYS A 770 -11.99 -25.57 -4.22
C LYS A 770 -10.85 -24.56 -4.33
N LYS A 771 -10.59 -24.02 -5.52
CA LYS A 771 -9.54 -23.02 -5.79
C LYS A 771 -10.06 -21.59 -5.77
N LYS A 772 -11.34 -21.37 -5.52
CA LYS A 772 -11.97 -20.05 -5.49
C LYS A 772 -11.37 -19.11 -4.44
N ILE A 773 -11.03 -19.67 -3.27
CA ILE A 773 -10.32 -18.96 -2.20
C ILE A 773 -8.97 -18.43 -2.69
N ILE A 774 -8.19 -19.30 -3.33
CA ILE A 774 -6.87 -18.98 -3.86
C ILE A 774 -7.01 -17.90 -4.94
N ALA A 775 -8.01 -18.02 -5.81
CA ALA A 775 -8.33 -17.01 -6.81
C ALA A 775 -8.65 -15.63 -6.20
N ASP A 776 -9.47 -15.58 -5.15
CA ASP A 776 -9.83 -14.33 -4.47
C ASP A 776 -8.65 -13.71 -3.72
N THR A 777 -7.83 -14.53 -3.05
CA THR A 777 -6.61 -14.08 -2.38
C THR A 777 -5.59 -13.56 -3.41
N MET A 778 -5.38 -14.28 -4.52
CA MET A 778 -4.49 -13.85 -5.60
C MET A 778 -4.99 -12.58 -6.29
N LYS A 779 -6.31 -12.40 -6.43
CA LYS A 779 -6.90 -11.13 -6.91
C LYS A 779 -6.54 -9.97 -5.98
N LEU A 780 -6.61 -10.17 -4.66
CA LEU A 780 -6.24 -9.15 -3.68
C LEU A 780 -4.75 -8.83 -3.72
N ILE A 781 -3.89 -9.85 -3.87
CA ILE A 781 -2.44 -9.71 -4.08
C ILE A 781 -2.18 -8.89 -5.35
N GLY A 782 -2.78 -9.25 -6.49
CA GLY A 782 -2.64 -8.51 -7.74
C GLY A 782 -3.03 -7.03 -7.62
N ASN A 783 -4.15 -6.74 -6.95
CA ASN A 783 -4.62 -5.37 -6.74
C ASN A 783 -3.78 -4.55 -5.74
N SER A 784 -3.08 -5.22 -4.81
CA SER A 784 -2.33 -4.55 -3.74
C SER A 784 -0.88 -4.23 -4.11
N ALA A 785 -0.35 -4.83 -5.17
CA ALA A 785 1.07 -4.84 -5.51
C ALA A 785 1.65 -3.45 -5.74
N TYR A 786 1.02 -2.68 -6.63
CA TYR A 786 1.49 -1.33 -6.95
C TYR A 786 1.19 -0.32 -5.83
N GLY A 787 0.06 -0.47 -5.13
CA GLY A 787 -0.40 0.51 -4.13
C GLY A 787 0.59 0.70 -2.99
N LYS A 788 1.30 -0.37 -2.60
CA LYS A 788 2.32 -0.28 -1.56
C LYS A 788 3.53 0.55 -1.99
N THR A 789 3.91 0.54 -3.27
CA THR A 789 5.06 1.30 -3.80
C THR A 789 4.90 2.82 -3.72
N VAL A 790 3.66 3.30 -3.68
CA VAL A 790 3.30 4.74 -3.60
C VAL A 790 2.81 5.17 -2.22
N THR A 791 3.16 4.41 -1.17
CA THR A 791 2.77 4.71 0.21
C THR A 791 3.31 6.08 0.63
N ASN A 792 2.41 6.97 1.06
CA ASN A 792 2.81 8.28 1.61
C ASN A 792 3.26 8.12 3.07
N LYS A 793 4.57 7.99 3.27
CA LYS A 793 5.19 7.83 4.60
C LYS A 793 5.14 9.07 5.48
N GLU A 794 4.94 10.27 4.92
CA GLU A 794 4.82 11.50 5.72
C GLU A 794 3.56 11.56 6.58
N LYS A 795 2.54 10.79 6.21
CA LYS A 795 1.30 10.66 7.00
C LYS A 795 1.46 9.70 8.19
N GLN A 796 2.55 8.94 8.27
CA GLN A 796 2.76 7.98 9.35
C GLN A 796 3.11 8.71 10.66
N SER A 797 2.63 8.16 11.77
CA SER A 797 2.93 8.58 13.14
C SER A 797 3.44 7.39 13.95
N ASP A 798 4.12 7.71 15.04
CA ASP A 798 4.40 6.81 16.14
C ASP A 798 3.39 7.03 17.24
N VAL A 799 2.95 5.92 17.86
CA VAL A 799 2.04 5.93 19.00
C VAL A 799 2.73 5.22 20.15
N CYS A 800 2.76 5.85 21.31
CA CYS A 800 3.25 5.25 22.55
C CYS A 800 2.31 5.56 23.71
N TYR A 801 2.43 4.80 24.79
CA TYR A 801 1.65 5.01 26.01
C TYR A 801 2.54 5.40 27.18
N CYS A 802 1.96 6.09 28.15
CA CYS A 802 2.60 6.37 29.43
C CYS A 802 1.60 6.36 30.58
N ASN A 803 2.07 6.00 31.77
CA ASN A 803 1.28 5.83 32.99
C ASN A 803 1.45 6.98 34.00
N SER A 804 1.87 8.17 33.54
CA SER A 804 1.90 9.36 34.38
C SER A 804 1.78 10.63 33.56
N ALA A 805 1.11 11.63 34.14
CA ALA A 805 0.99 12.97 33.57
C ALA A 805 2.37 13.63 33.36
N VAL A 806 3.35 13.34 34.23
CA VAL A 806 4.72 13.84 34.11
C VAL A 806 5.39 13.30 32.83
N ALA A 807 5.33 11.98 32.60
CA ALA A 807 5.88 11.37 31.40
C ALA A 807 5.15 11.85 30.13
N ALA A 808 3.82 11.99 30.19
CA ALA A 808 3.03 12.58 29.10
C ALA A 808 3.51 14.01 28.77
N THR A 809 3.66 14.86 29.78
CA THR A 809 4.12 16.25 29.64
C THR A 809 5.51 16.34 29.01
N GLN A 810 6.43 15.44 29.39
CA GLN A 810 7.75 15.37 28.77
C GLN A 810 7.68 15.05 27.27
N LYS A 811 6.76 14.17 26.85
CA LYS A 811 6.56 13.81 25.43
C LYS A 811 5.84 14.91 24.65
N ILE A 812 4.93 15.67 25.28
CA ILE A 812 4.25 16.82 24.66
C ILE A 812 5.26 17.90 24.25
N ASN A 813 6.33 18.09 25.03
CA ASN A 813 7.40 19.03 24.70
C ASN A 813 8.25 18.58 23.49
N SER A 814 7.99 17.42 22.91
CA SER A 814 8.65 16.97 21.69
C SER A 814 8.24 17.85 20.50
N PRO A 815 9.19 18.31 19.66
CA PRO A 815 8.86 19.03 18.43
C PRO A 815 8.11 18.17 17.39
N CYS A 816 8.07 16.85 17.59
CA CYS A 816 7.31 15.93 16.77
C CYS A 816 5.92 15.61 17.37
N PHE A 817 5.53 16.22 18.49
CA PHE A 817 4.22 15.97 19.10
C PHE A 817 3.07 16.32 18.14
N LYS A 818 2.06 15.46 18.09
CA LYS A 818 0.82 15.69 17.34
C LYS A 818 -0.40 15.77 18.24
N LYS A 819 -0.55 14.79 19.13
CA LYS A 819 -1.77 14.62 19.93
C LYS A 819 -1.48 13.86 21.22
N VAL A 820 -2.15 14.26 22.30
CA VAL A 820 -2.29 13.48 23.54
C VAL A 820 -3.75 13.10 23.70
N SER A 821 -4.03 11.91 24.20
CA SER A 821 -5.38 11.47 24.57
C SER A 821 -5.31 10.66 25.86
N GLU A 822 -6.02 11.10 26.89
CA GLU A 822 -6.16 10.33 28.12
C GLU A 822 -7.12 9.17 27.89
N VAL A 823 -6.62 7.93 27.98
CA VAL A 823 -7.41 6.72 27.71
C VAL A 823 -8.25 6.36 28.92
N VAL A 824 -7.63 6.39 30.09
CA VAL A 824 -8.21 6.27 31.42
C VAL A 824 -7.38 7.15 32.37
N ASP A 825 -7.91 7.48 33.54
CA ASP A 825 -7.23 8.32 34.53
C ASP A 825 -5.78 7.85 34.78
N GLY A 826 -4.82 8.77 34.59
CA GLY A 826 -3.40 8.50 34.74
C GLY A 826 -2.72 7.71 33.61
N PHE A 827 -3.42 7.31 32.55
CA PHE A 827 -2.87 6.57 31.40
C PHE A 827 -3.15 7.26 30.07
N TYR A 828 -2.08 7.65 29.37
CA TYR A 828 -2.14 8.52 28.20
C TYR A 828 -1.63 7.82 26.93
N GLU A 829 -2.33 8.04 25.82
CA GLU A 829 -1.86 7.76 24.46
C GLU A 829 -1.21 9.02 23.89
N ILE A 830 0.03 8.90 23.40
CA ILE A 830 0.77 9.98 22.75
C ILE A 830 1.01 9.63 21.30
N GLU A 831 0.57 10.50 20.39
CA GLU A 831 0.87 10.44 18.97
C GLU A 831 1.95 11.46 18.61
N THR A 832 2.99 10.99 17.93
CA THR A 832 4.10 11.81 17.44
C THR A 832 4.39 11.56 15.96
N GLY A 833 4.88 12.56 15.25
CA GLY A 833 5.43 12.39 13.91
C GLY A 833 6.76 11.65 13.95
N LYS A 834 7.10 11.00 12.83
CA LYS A 834 8.40 10.34 12.65
C LYS A 834 9.52 11.38 12.64
N ARG A 835 10.53 11.21 13.49
CA ARG A 835 11.74 12.07 13.50
C ARG A 835 12.56 11.95 12.22
N THR A 836 12.60 10.75 11.63
CA THR A 836 13.20 10.49 10.32
C THR A 836 12.21 9.74 9.44
N ILE A 837 11.95 10.26 8.24
CA ILE A 837 11.13 9.59 7.23
C ILE A 837 12.07 9.10 6.12
N LYS A 838 12.16 7.78 5.98
CA LYS A 838 12.97 7.12 4.93
C LYS A 838 12.10 6.83 3.71
N PHE A 839 12.39 7.47 2.58
CA PHE A 839 11.71 7.27 1.30
C PHE A 839 12.32 6.09 0.53
N ASP A 840 12.20 4.91 1.10
CA ASP A 840 12.80 3.65 0.64
C ASP A 840 11.86 2.79 -0.22
N LEU A 841 10.86 3.38 -0.88
CA LEU A 841 9.92 2.67 -1.75
C LEU A 841 10.10 3.11 -3.22
N PRO A 842 10.00 2.17 -4.19
CA PRO A 842 10.21 2.44 -5.61
C PRO A 842 8.96 3.05 -6.24
N LEU A 843 8.69 4.31 -5.90
CA LEU A 843 7.50 5.07 -6.29
C LEU A 843 7.27 5.16 -7.81
N GLN A 844 8.33 5.02 -8.62
CA GLN A 844 8.24 5.05 -10.07
C GLN A 844 7.37 3.90 -10.60
N ILE A 845 7.29 2.75 -9.90
CA ILE A 845 6.44 1.62 -10.30
C ILE A 845 4.98 2.06 -10.31
N GLY A 846 4.48 2.54 -9.16
CA GLY A 846 3.08 2.98 -9.09
C GLY A 846 2.78 4.19 -9.97
N PHE A 847 3.76 5.07 -10.22
CA PHE A 847 3.59 6.14 -11.22
C PHE A 847 3.32 5.57 -12.62
N PHE A 848 4.16 4.64 -13.11
CA PHE A 848 3.97 4.03 -14.44
C PHE A 848 2.66 3.23 -14.52
N VAL A 849 2.29 2.50 -13.47
CA VAL A 849 1.01 1.77 -13.40
C VAL A 849 -0.18 2.72 -13.63
N TYR A 850 -0.19 3.89 -12.97
CA TYR A 850 -1.26 4.87 -13.20
C TYR A 850 -1.23 5.47 -14.62
N GLN A 851 -0.05 5.66 -15.21
CA GLN A 851 0.08 6.22 -16.56
C GLN A 851 -0.41 5.24 -17.62
N TYR A 852 -0.05 3.96 -17.52
CA TYR A 852 -0.57 2.91 -18.39
C TYR A 852 -2.07 2.71 -18.22
N ALA A 853 -2.58 2.70 -16.98
CA ALA A 853 -4.02 2.57 -16.75
C ALA A 853 -4.83 3.69 -17.44
N LYS A 854 -4.35 4.94 -17.37
CA LYS A 854 -4.94 6.06 -18.12
C LYS A 854 -4.84 5.85 -19.63
N LEU A 855 -3.66 5.44 -20.11
CA LEU A 855 -3.44 5.16 -21.53
C LEU A 855 -4.44 4.13 -22.05
N ARG A 856 -4.68 3.02 -21.33
CA ARG A 856 -5.62 1.98 -21.79
C ARG A 856 -7.06 2.48 -21.89
N MET A 857 -7.50 3.31 -20.95
CA MET A 857 -8.84 3.93 -21.01
C MET A 857 -8.94 4.95 -22.15
N LEU A 858 -7.89 5.73 -22.41
CA LEU A 858 -7.82 6.65 -23.55
C LEU A 858 -7.85 5.87 -24.87
N GLN A 859 -7.06 4.81 -24.99
CA GLN A 859 -7.05 3.93 -26.15
C GLN A 859 -8.42 3.31 -26.41
N PHE A 860 -9.14 2.88 -25.38
CA PHE A 860 -10.49 2.34 -25.55
C PHE A 860 -11.47 3.38 -26.11
N TYR A 861 -11.41 4.62 -25.63
CA TYR A 861 -12.31 5.66 -26.11
C TYR A 861 -11.90 6.19 -27.50
N PHE A 862 -10.63 6.54 -27.70
CA PHE A 862 -10.15 7.21 -28.91
C PHE A 862 -9.77 6.21 -30.02
N ASP A 863 -8.99 5.19 -29.70
CA ASP A 863 -8.44 4.25 -30.69
C ASP A 863 -9.42 3.11 -31.01
N PHE A 864 -10.45 2.92 -30.19
CA PHE A 864 -11.52 1.94 -30.42
C PHE A 864 -12.89 2.60 -30.66
N MET A 865 -13.50 3.26 -29.66
CA MET A 865 -14.88 3.77 -29.81
C MET A 865 -15.01 4.78 -30.95
N LEU A 866 -14.17 5.82 -30.99
CA LEU A 866 -14.22 6.84 -32.05
C LEU A 866 -13.78 6.31 -33.43
N GLU A 867 -12.91 5.30 -33.44
CA GLU A 867 -12.43 4.67 -34.67
C GLU A 867 -13.51 3.82 -35.33
N PHE A 868 -14.18 2.94 -34.56
CA PHE A 868 -15.12 1.96 -35.09
C PHE A 868 -16.59 2.40 -35.08
N VAL A 869 -16.99 3.35 -34.23
CA VAL A 869 -18.40 3.80 -34.07
C VAL A 869 -18.54 5.26 -34.51
N ASP A 870 -19.62 5.59 -35.24
CA ASP A 870 -19.88 6.99 -35.60
C ASP A 870 -20.35 7.78 -34.36
N VAL A 871 -19.90 9.02 -34.22
CA VAL A 871 -20.25 9.86 -33.06
C VAL A 871 -21.76 10.12 -32.93
N SER A 872 -22.54 9.97 -34.00
CA SER A 872 -24.01 10.03 -33.96
C SER A 872 -24.66 8.81 -33.31
N ASP A 873 -23.91 7.72 -33.14
CA ASP A 873 -24.41 6.45 -32.65
C ASP A 873 -24.01 6.13 -31.21
N PHE A 874 -23.15 6.95 -30.58
CA PHE A 874 -22.83 6.78 -29.16
C PHE A 874 -22.56 8.09 -28.39
N GLN A 875 -22.79 8.03 -27.08
CA GLN A 875 -22.45 9.10 -26.13
C GLN A 875 -21.92 8.52 -24.81
N TYR A 876 -20.83 9.10 -24.31
CA TYR A 876 -20.20 8.65 -23.07
C TYR A 876 -20.97 9.17 -21.86
N CYS A 877 -21.33 8.28 -20.92
CA CYS A 877 -22.15 8.62 -19.76
C CYS A 877 -21.29 8.78 -18.50
N GLU A 878 -20.53 7.74 -18.17
CA GLU A 878 -19.79 7.65 -16.92
C GLU A 878 -18.49 6.87 -17.08
N MET A 879 -17.49 7.27 -16.31
CA MET A 879 -16.27 6.51 -16.10
C MET A 879 -15.92 6.51 -14.62
N ASP A 880 -15.71 5.34 -14.02
CA ASP A 880 -15.04 5.19 -12.73
C ASP A 880 -13.83 4.26 -12.86
N THR A 881 -12.65 4.86 -12.98
CA THR A 881 -11.34 4.20 -13.01
C THR A 881 -11.10 3.28 -14.20
N ASP A 882 -11.72 2.10 -14.21
CA ASP A 882 -11.58 1.01 -15.16
C ASP A 882 -12.90 0.66 -15.88
N SER A 883 -13.99 1.35 -15.51
CA SER A 883 -15.31 1.19 -16.12
C SER A 883 -15.66 2.33 -17.08
N ALA A 884 -16.48 2.03 -18.08
CA ALA A 884 -16.88 2.89 -19.19
C ALA A 884 -18.36 2.63 -19.56
N TYR A 885 -19.26 3.53 -19.16
CA TYR A 885 -20.69 3.43 -19.49
C TYR A 885 -21.04 4.32 -20.68
N ILE A 886 -21.67 3.72 -21.68
CA ILE A 886 -21.88 4.33 -23.00
C ILE A 886 -23.34 4.09 -23.41
N ALA A 887 -24.03 5.15 -23.84
CA ALA A 887 -25.32 5.03 -24.50
C ALA A 887 -25.11 4.88 -26.00
N ILE A 888 -25.87 3.99 -26.63
CA ILE A 888 -25.81 3.72 -28.07
C ILE A 888 -27.19 3.81 -28.73
N SER A 889 -27.20 4.05 -30.03
CA SER A 889 -28.39 4.21 -30.88
C SER A 889 -28.98 2.89 -31.41
N ALA A 890 -28.42 1.73 -31.06
CA ALA A 890 -28.89 0.40 -31.46
C ALA A 890 -28.89 -0.59 -30.28
N ASP A 891 -29.30 -1.85 -30.52
CA ASP A 891 -29.45 -2.88 -29.48
C ASP A 891 -28.13 -3.58 -29.10
N SER A 892 -27.08 -3.45 -29.91
CA SER A 892 -25.74 -3.99 -29.63
C SER A 892 -24.62 -3.06 -30.12
N LEU A 893 -23.39 -3.28 -29.63
CA LEU A 893 -22.22 -2.54 -30.11
C LEU A 893 -21.94 -2.84 -31.59
N GLU A 894 -22.14 -4.09 -31.99
CA GLU A 894 -21.97 -4.59 -33.35
C GLU A 894 -22.87 -3.83 -34.34
N ASP A 895 -24.12 -3.53 -33.96
CA ASP A 895 -25.07 -2.83 -34.82
C ASP A 895 -24.70 -1.36 -35.12
N VAL A 896 -23.79 -0.77 -34.32
CA VAL A 896 -23.30 0.61 -34.51
C VAL A 896 -21.89 0.68 -35.07
N ILE A 897 -21.27 -0.45 -35.40
CA ILE A 897 -19.97 -0.47 -36.08
C ILE A 897 -20.12 0.12 -37.49
N LYS A 898 -19.25 1.05 -37.85
CA LYS A 898 -19.20 1.67 -39.18
C LYS A 898 -19.11 0.55 -40.23
N PRO A 899 -20.04 0.47 -41.21
CA PRO A 899 -20.09 -0.66 -42.15
C PRO A 899 -18.79 -0.90 -42.92
N HIS A 900 -18.06 0.17 -43.28
CA HIS A 900 -16.78 0.08 -43.98
C HIS A 900 -15.59 -0.35 -43.09
N MET A 901 -15.77 -0.40 -41.77
CA MET A 901 -14.75 -0.82 -40.81
C MET A 901 -14.97 -2.24 -40.29
N TRP A 902 -16.05 -2.91 -40.69
CA TRP A 902 -16.46 -4.20 -40.14
C TRP A 902 -15.39 -5.28 -40.23
N GLU A 903 -14.74 -5.43 -41.40
CA GLU A 903 -13.66 -6.42 -41.59
C GLU A 903 -12.49 -6.18 -40.62
N ARG A 904 -12.10 -4.91 -40.44
CA ARG A 904 -11.04 -4.55 -39.49
C ARG A 904 -11.49 -4.77 -38.06
N TYR A 905 -12.72 -4.40 -37.72
CA TYR A 905 -13.30 -4.65 -36.41
C TYR A 905 -13.28 -6.15 -36.08
N GLU A 906 -13.73 -7.02 -36.98
CA GLU A 906 -13.74 -8.46 -36.77
C GLU A 906 -12.33 -9.03 -36.52
N ASN A 907 -11.34 -8.51 -37.27
CA ASN A 907 -9.94 -8.90 -37.11
C ASN A 907 -9.30 -8.37 -35.82
N GLU A 908 -9.70 -7.20 -35.32
CA GLU A 908 -9.05 -6.52 -34.18
C GLU A 908 -9.83 -6.62 -32.86
N LYS A 909 -11.13 -7.01 -32.86
CA LYS A 909 -11.99 -6.98 -31.66
C LYS A 909 -11.44 -7.78 -30.48
N HIS A 910 -10.70 -8.86 -30.74
CA HIS A 910 -10.08 -9.71 -29.72
C HIS A 910 -8.95 -9.01 -28.93
N LEU A 911 -8.44 -7.88 -29.42
CA LEU A 911 -7.48 -7.03 -28.70
C LEU A 911 -8.16 -6.17 -27.63
N TRP A 912 -9.48 -6.03 -27.72
CA TRP A 912 -10.30 -5.16 -26.88
C TRP A 912 -11.24 -5.97 -26.00
N PHE A 913 -11.89 -7.00 -26.54
CA PHE A 913 -12.89 -7.82 -25.86
C PHE A 913 -12.47 -9.29 -25.78
N PRO A 914 -12.98 -10.05 -24.79
CA PRO A 914 -12.81 -11.49 -24.76
C PRO A 914 -13.34 -12.16 -26.03
N ARG A 915 -12.57 -13.11 -26.57
CA ARG A 915 -13.02 -13.92 -27.70
C ARG A 915 -14.24 -14.77 -27.33
N THR A 916 -15.09 -15.02 -28.32
CA THR A 916 -16.36 -15.78 -28.19
C THR A 916 -16.46 -16.90 -29.24
N ASP A 917 -15.38 -17.18 -29.95
CA ASP A 917 -15.28 -18.21 -30.98
C ASP A 917 -15.42 -19.63 -30.43
N ASP A 918 -14.88 -19.88 -29.23
CA ASP A 918 -15.03 -21.16 -28.51
C ASP A 918 -15.10 -20.93 -26.98
N PRO A 919 -15.79 -21.79 -26.20
CA PRO A 919 -15.88 -21.67 -24.74
C PRO A 919 -14.54 -21.63 -24.00
N GLU A 920 -13.49 -22.30 -24.48
CA GLU A 920 -12.16 -22.27 -23.85
C GLU A 920 -11.49 -20.91 -23.99
N HIS A 921 -11.55 -20.31 -25.19
CA HIS A 921 -11.06 -18.96 -25.44
C HIS A 921 -11.82 -17.94 -24.59
N ALA A 922 -13.16 -18.03 -24.55
CA ALA A 922 -13.99 -17.14 -23.73
C ALA A 922 -13.63 -17.26 -22.23
N ALA A 923 -13.44 -18.49 -21.72
CA ALA A 923 -13.05 -18.71 -20.33
C ALA A 923 -11.65 -18.17 -20.01
N TYR A 924 -10.69 -18.32 -20.93
CA TYR A 924 -9.33 -17.81 -20.76
C TYR A 924 -9.30 -16.27 -20.77
N ASP A 925 -9.95 -15.66 -21.76
CA ASP A 925 -9.94 -14.21 -22.00
C ASP A 925 -10.77 -13.43 -20.98
N LYS A 926 -11.81 -14.04 -20.41
CA LYS A 926 -12.55 -13.49 -19.26
C LYS A 926 -11.65 -13.07 -18.09
N ARG A 927 -10.48 -13.70 -17.96
CA ARG A 927 -9.47 -13.40 -16.93
C ARG A 927 -8.19 -12.78 -17.49
N THR A 928 -8.07 -12.56 -18.79
CA THR A 928 -6.93 -11.88 -19.41
C THR A 928 -6.91 -10.40 -19.01
N PRO A 929 -5.84 -9.91 -18.37
CA PRO A 929 -5.77 -8.51 -17.94
C PRO A 929 -5.81 -7.52 -19.11
N GLY A 930 -6.56 -6.43 -18.97
CA GLY A 930 -6.62 -5.32 -19.92
C GLY A 930 -7.69 -5.43 -21.01
N LEU A 931 -8.36 -6.58 -21.15
CA LEU A 931 -9.55 -6.71 -21.99
C LEU A 931 -10.77 -6.10 -21.30
N PHE A 932 -11.63 -5.45 -22.07
CA PHE A 932 -12.90 -4.89 -21.66
C PHE A 932 -13.98 -5.96 -21.77
N LYS A 933 -14.67 -6.24 -20.68
CA LYS A 933 -15.86 -7.11 -20.68
C LYS A 933 -17.10 -6.25 -20.56
N GLU A 934 -18.19 -6.68 -21.20
CA GLU A 934 -19.51 -6.14 -20.89
C GLU A 934 -19.88 -6.59 -19.46
N GLU A 935 -19.91 -5.64 -18.52
CA GLU A 935 -20.26 -5.91 -17.13
C GLU A 935 -21.72 -5.61 -16.79
N TRP A 936 -22.38 -4.81 -17.63
CA TRP A 936 -23.80 -4.47 -17.51
C TRP A 936 -24.33 -3.95 -18.84
N SER A 937 -25.57 -4.25 -19.16
CA SER A 937 -26.29 -3.65 -20.28
C SER A 937 -27.79 -3.60 -19.97
N GLY A 938 -28.46 -2.58 -20.50
CA GLY A 938 -29.88 -2.33 -20.27
C GLY A 938 -30.38 -1.03 -20.87
N ASP A 939 -31.55 -0.58 -20.42
CA ASP A 939 -32.31 0.51 -21.03
C ASP A 939 -31.79 1.91 -20.69
N ALA A 940 -31.20 2.12 -19.51
CA ALA A 940 -30.98 3.47 -19.03
C ALA A 940 -29.90 3.62 -17.94
N ILE A 941 -29.39 4.85 -17.81
CA ILE A 941 -28.46 5.29 -16.77
C ILE A 941 -28.78 6.70 -16.29
N VAL A 942 -28.66 6.93 -14.97
CA VAL A 942 -28.72 8.25 -14.33
C VAL A 942 -27.48 8.42 -13.45
N GLY A 943 -26.66 9.44 -13.73
CA GLY A 943 -25.47 9.82 -12.97
C GLY A 943 -25.60 11.22 -12.37
N LEU A 944 -25.44 11.34 -11.05
CA LEU A 944 -25.60 12.64 -10.36
C LEU A 944 -24.25 13.37 -10.22
N CYS A 945 -23.27 12.66 -9.68
CA CYS A 945 -21.90 13.13 -9.47
C CYS A 945 -20.94 11.93 -9.41
N SER A 946 -19.63 12.18 -9.31
CA SER A 946 -18.61 11.11 -9.27
C SER A 946 -18.97 9.97 -8.31
N LYS A 947 -18.95 8.73 -8.83
CA LYS A 947 -19.26 7.48 -8.10
C LYS A 947 -20.70 7.38 -7.58
N THR A 948 -21.63 8.17 -8.12
CA THR A 948 -23.05 8.16 -7.72
C THR A 948 -23.93 8.10 -8.96
N TYR A 949 -24.29 6.87 -9.36
CA TYR A 949 -25.10 6.58 -10.54
C TYR A 949 -26.00 5.35 -10.35
N TYR A 950 -27.01 5.20 -11.21
CA TYR A 950 -27.97 4.11 -11.25
C TYR A 950 -28.22 3.69 -12.71
N CYS A 951 -28.02 2.41 -13.02
CA CYS A 951 -28.27 1.79 -14.31
C CYS A 951 -29.46 0.83 -14.15
N PHE A 952 -30.47 0.93 -15.01
CA PHE A 952 -31.75 0.23 -14.85
C PHE A 952 -32.33 -0.28 -16.17
N GLY A 953 -33.31 -1.18 -16.04
CA GLY A 953 -33.92 -1.86 -17.19
C GLY A 953 -32.93 -2.83 -17.84
N GLY A 954 -32.21 -3.59 -17.02
CA GLY A 954 -31.27 -4.59 -17.52
C GLY A 954 -31.98 -5.69 -18.31
N ASP A 955 -31.28 -6.27 -19.27
CA ASP A 955 -31.73 -7.46 -20.01
C ASP A 955 -32.06 -8.61 -19.03
N ASP A 956 -32.78 -9.67 -19.44
CA ASP A 956 -33.27 -10.80 -18.60
C ASP A 956 -32.23 -11.47 -17.67
N LYS A 957 -30.94 -11.13 -17.81
CA LYS A 957 -29.80 -11.63 -17.02
C LYS A 957 -29.10 -10.56 -16.15
N THR A 958 -29.46 -9.27 -16.21
CA THR A 958 -28.80 -8.18 -15.48
C THR A 958 -29.79 -7.46 -14.55
N LYS A 959 -29.62 -7.61 -13.23
CA LYS A 959 -30.33 -6.77 -12.26
C LYS A 959 -29.86 -5.32 -12.39
N ASP A 960 -30.71 -4.38 -11.97
CA ASP A 960 -30.34 -2.98 -11.81
C ASP A 960 -29.00 -2.84 -11.04
N LYS A 961 -28.15 -1.94 -11.52
CA LYS A 961 -26.81 -1.72 -10.97
C LYS A 961 -26.69 -0.29 -10.48
N PHE A 962 -26.15 -0.08 -9.28
CA PHE A 962 -26.00 1.26 -8.74
C PHE A 962 -24.77 1.43 -7.86
N SER A 963 -24.29 2.67 -7.87
CA SER A 963 -23.26 3.16 -6.96
C SER A 963 -23.78 4.37 -6.19
N CYS A 964 -23.55 4.37 -4.88
CA CYS A 964 -23.80 5.51 -3.99
C CYS A 964 -22.67 5.58 -2.97
N LYS A 965 -21.89 6.66 -2.97
CA LYS A 965 -20.76 6.81 -2.06
C LYS A 965 -21.17 7.53 -0.79
N GLY A 966 -20.93 6.90 0.36
CA GLY A 966 -21.02 7.55 1.68
C GLY A 966 -22.14 7.05 2.57
N VAL A 967 -23.06 6.22 2.03
CA VAL A 967 -24.11 5.54 2.78
C VAL A 967 -24.05 4.02 2.67
N SER A 968 -24.51 3.34 3.71
CA SER A 968 -24.62 1.89 3.80
C SER A 968 -25.73 1.39 2.86
N LYS A 969 -25.42 0.45 1.97
CA LYS A 969 -26.43 -0.19 1.10
C LYS A 969 -27.42 -1.04 1.90
N ARG A 970 -27.05 -1.47 3.11
CA ARG A 970 -27.87 -2.33 3.96
C ARG A 970 -28.99 -1.57 4.65
N ASP A 971 -28.68 -0.38 5.14
CA ASP A 971 -29.58 0.41 6.01
C ASP A 971 -30.45 1.39 5.21
N ASN A 972 -30.25 1.45 3.89
CA ASN A 972 -30.92 2.40 3.02
C ASN A 972 -31.54 1.68 1.85
N ASP A 973 -32.81 1.97 1.62
CA ASP A 973 -33.46 1.65 0.36
C ASP A 973 -32.93 2.59 -0.73
N ILE A 974 -32.13 2.06 -1.66
CA ILE A 974 -31.52 2.81 -2.74
C ILE A 974 -32.30 2.49 -4.02
N THR A 975 -33.26 3.35 -4.34
CA THR A 975 -34.17 3.16 -5.48
C THR A 975 -33.82 4.08 -6.64
N LEU A 976 -34.17 3.65 -7.86
CA LEU A 976 -34.11 4.48 -9.06
C LEU A 976 -34.78 5.84 -8.85
N GLN A 977 -35.95 5.85 -8.20
CA GLN A 977 -36.73 7.08 -8.02
C GLN A 977 -36.01 8.14 -7.20
N LYS A 978 -35.13 7.76 -6.27
CA LYS A 978 -34.30 8.73 -5.54
C LYS A 978 -33.32 9.44 -6.48
N TYR A 979 -32.74 8.73 -7.45
CA TYR A 979 -31.81 9.33 -8.41
C TYR A 979 -32.54 10.26 -9.37
N LEU A 980 -33.67 9.81 -9.93
CA LEU A 980 -34.51 10.62 -10.81
C LEU A 980 -35.01 11.87 -10.09
N GLN A 981 -35.53 11.74 -8.87
CA GLN A 981 -36.01 12.88 -8.08
C GLN A 981 -34.89 13.90 -7.79
N VAL A 982 -33.67 13.45 -7.49
CA VAL A 982 -32.54 14.38 -7.26
C VAL A 982 -32.19 15.13 -8.54
N LEU A 983 -32.21 14.45 -9.69
CA LEU A 983 -31.95 15.07 -10.99
C LEU A 983 -33.05 16.08 -11.37
N GLU A 984 -34.32 15.72 -11.16
CA GLU A 984 -35.49 16.55 -11.49
C GLU A 984 -35.66 17.75 -10.57
N THR A 985 -35.58 17.52 -9.25
CA THR A 985 -35.84 18.57 -8.24
C THR A 985 -34.63 19.41 -7.91
N GLN A 986 -33.43 18.97 -8.34
CA GLN A 986 -32.14 19.55 -8.00
C GLN A 986 -31.84 19.56 -6.49
N LYS A 987 -32.62 18.83 -5.68
CA LYS A 987 -32.46 18.73 -4.23
C LYS A 987 -31.70 17.46 -3.88
N SER A 988 -30.71 17.60 -3.00
CA SER A 988 -29.90 16.44 -2.58
C SER A 988 -30.69 15.50 -1.65
N GLY A 989 -30.54 14.20 -1.86
CA GLY A 989 -31.20 13.17 -1.05
C GLY A 989 -30.35 12.71 0.15
N GLN A 990 -31.02 12.19 1.18
CA GLN A 990 -30.40 11.72 2.43
C GLN A 990 -30.42 10.19 2.56
N GLY A 991 -29.53 9.67 3.40
CA GLY A 991 -29.52 8.29 3.87
C GLY A 991 -28.99 8.18 5.30
N VAL A 992 -29.19 7.04 5.92
CA VAL A 992 -28.86 6.73 7.32
C VAL A 992 -27.74 5.70 7.39
N ASN A 993 -26.71 5.95 8.19
CA ASN A 993 -25.69 4.97 8.52
C ASN A 993 -25.83 4.55 9.97
N ARG A 994 -25.90 3.24 10.21
CA ARG A 994 -25.80 2.66 11.56
C ARG A 994 -24.50 1.90 11.72
N GLY A 995 -23.97 1.87 12.93
CA GLY A 995 -22.81 1.03 13.24
C GLY A 995 -22.07 1.48 14.48
N PHE A 996 -20.79 1.13 14.54
CA PHE A 996 -19.95 1.38 15.70
C PHE A 996 -18.90 2.45 15.42
N ARG A 997 -18.67 3.34 16.39
CA ARG A 997 -17.66 4.39 16.29
C ARG A 997 -17.02 4.63 17.67
N VAL A 998 -15.71 4.85 17.66
CA VAL A 998 -14.98 5.31 18.84
C VAL A 998 -15.20 6.79 19.06
N ARG A 999 -15.60 7.16 20.27
CA ARG A 999 -15.67 8.55 20.76
C ARG A 999 -15.21 8.56 22.21
N ASP A 1000 -14.37 9.53 22.58
CA ASP A 1000 -13.89 9.71 23.97
C ASP A 1000 -13.33 8.42 24.58
N ASN A 1001 -12.57 7.69 23.76
CA ASN A 1001 -11.96 6.40 24.08
C ASN A 1001 -12.92 5.26 24.45
N GLN A 1002 -14.19 5.36 24.06
CA GLN A 1002 -15.21 4.32 24.20
C GLN A 1002 -15.77 3.90 22.85
N MET A 1003 -16.14 2.62 22.74
CA MET A 1003 -16.87 2.11 21.59
C MET A 1003 -18.37 2.35 21.78
N LEU A 1004 -18.98 3.06 20.83
CA LEU A 1004 -20.40 3.44 20.90
C LEU A 1004 -21.15 2.96 19.66
N THR A 1005 -22.42 2.58 19.84
CA THR A 1005 -23.40 2.45 18.75
C THR A 1005 -23.92 3.82 18.33
N TYR A 1006 -23.96 4.08 17.03
CA TYR A 1006 -24.46 5.33 16.46
C TYR A 1006 -25.42 5.13 15.29
N THR A 1007 -26.30 6.11 15.11
CA THR A 1007 -27.13 6.33 13.92
C THR A 1007 -26.85 7.73 13.37
N GLN A 1008 -26.47 7.85 12.10
CA GLN A 1008 -26.11 9.12 11.45
C GLN A 1008 -26.87 9.36 10.15
N THR A 1009 -27.51 10.52 9.99
CA THR A 1009 -28.09 10.98 8.73
C THR A 1009 -27.03 11.70 7.87
N ARG A 1010 -26.88 11.31 6.60
CA ARG A 1010 -25.92 11.89 5.65
C ARG A 1010 -26.60 12.30 4.34
N ASP A 1011 -26.16 13.42 3.79
CA ASP A 1011 -26.52 13.84 2.44
C ASP A 1011 -25.72 12.97 1.44
N ALA A 1012 -26.41 12.04 0.78
CA ALA A 1012 -25.81 10.91 0.06
C ALA A 1012 -25.96 11.00 -1.46
N PHE A 1013 -27.05 11.62 -1.91
CA PHE A 1013 -27.39 11.78 -3.32
C PHE A 1013 -27.24 13.26 -3.68
N SER A 1014 -26.01 13.69 -3.97
CA SER A 1014 -25.70 15.09 -4.26
C SER A 1014 -26.01 15.44 -5.71
N TYR A 1015 -26.84 16.46 -5.95
CA TYR A 1015 -27.03 17.06 -7.28
C TYR A 1015 -25.82 17.88 -7.74
N PHE A 1016 -25.09 18.48 -6.79
CA PHE A 1016 -23.92 19.32 -7.08
C PHE A 1016 -22.76 18.51 -7.68
N TYR A 1017 -22.25 18.94 -8.84
CA TYR A 1017 -21.13 18.30 -9.54
C TYR A 1017 -20.12 19.32 -10.10
N PRO A 1018 -18.94 19.47 -9.48
CA PRO A 1018 -18.00 20.53 -9.85
C PRO A 1018 -16.90 20.11 -10.82
N LYS A 1019 -16.84 18.85 -11.29
CA LYS A 1019 -15.70 18.38 -12.09
C LYS A 1019 -15.83 18.66 -13.60
N ARG A 1020 -16.99 19.13 -14.03
CA ARG A 1020 -17.36 19.53 -15.39
C ARG A 1020 -18.41 20.64 -15.30
N GLN A 1021 -18.57 21.43 -16.34
CA GLN A 1021 -19.61 22.46 -16.40
C GLN A 1021 -20.94 21.80 -16.75
N VAL A 1022 -21.82 21.62 -15.76
CA VAL A 1022 -23.19 21.14 -16.02
C VAL A 1022 -23.98 22.27 -16.68
N GLN A 1023 -24.66 21.95 -17.78
CA GLN A 1023 -25.47 22.91 -18.53
C GLN A 1023 -26.84 23.12 -17.88
N ASP A 1024 -27.60 24.07 -18.40
CA ASP A 1024 -28.93 24.48 -17.92
C ASP A 1024 -30.00 23.39 -18.01
N ASP A 1025 -29.85 22.44 -18.93
CA ASP A 1025 -30.65 21.21 -18.99
C ASP A 1025 -30.42 20.26 -17.79
N GLY A 1026 -29.42 20.54 -16.95
CA GLY A 1026 -29.07 19.75 -15.77
C GLY A 1026 -28.42 18.40 -16.08
N VAL A 1027 -28.26 18.05 -17.37
CA VAL A 1027 -27.88 16.72 -17.85
C VAL A 1027 -26.57 16.74 -18.64
N THR A 1028 -26.44 17.65 -19.59
CA THR A 1028 -25.27 17.79 -20.45
C THR A 1028 -24.11 18.39 -19.67
N THR A 1029 -22.89 17.94 -19.93
CA THR A 1029 -21.70 18.48 -19.25
C THR A 1029 -20.55 18.79 -20.22
N LEU A 1030 -19.93 19.95 -20.05
CA LEU A 1030 -18.78 20.39 -20.83
C LEU A 1030 -17.48 20.33 -20.01
N PRO A 1031 -16.30 20.26 -20.66
CA PRO A 1031 -15.01 20.39 -19.98
C PRO A 1031 -14.91 21.66 -19.13
N LEU A 1032 -14.06 21.63 -18.12
CA LEU A 1032 -13.62 22.84 -17.45
C LEU A 1032 -12.48 23.48 -18.25
N ASP A 1033 -12.34 24.81 -18.17
CA ASP A 1033 -11.30 25.58 -18.88
C ASP A 1033 -9.96 25.67 -18.11
N ILE A 1034 -9.66 24.68 -17.26
CA ILE A 1034 -8.53 24.71 -16.29
C ILE A 1034 -7.60 23.51 -16.32
#